data_AF-A0A2P1PYC5-F1
#
_entry.id   AF-A0A2P1PYC5-F1
#
_cell.length_a   1.000
_cell.length_b   1.000
_cell.length_c   1.000
_cell.angle_alpha   90.00
_cell.angle_beta   90.00
_cell.angle_gamma   90.00
#
_symmetry.space_group_name_H-M   'P 1'
#
loop_
_entity.id
_entity.type
_entity.pdbx_description
1 polymer ?
#
loop_
_entity_poly.entity_id
_entity_poly.type
_entity_poly.pdbx_seq_one_letter_code
_entity_poly.pdbx_strand_id
1 'polypeptide(L)'
;MTLTQARRAPFDCSNSKTQITIANWERTMSKFLSKAGLALMALGLNGAALAAKDPMGPNRALHEALPKVADLRTVDVTLDQALAKRQGAALGAEIRTLDASFIKVHFDYFNLPSGLSLEVASDDGSEVYRYSNKSRDGHTVDPSLGQDGRFSFSAMSVHGPAANLRIVGKAKEAWTSAHGVRVSRYLEGYPEALIAGLMQDDLLSLGNAPKAICGVDDKRGVACYQSSDATAFDRSRPVARLVLSGGGLCTTWRVGPNNHLFTNNHCFATQSEVAAAEVWFNYQAAACGGTSSATTTKVTGATMLKTDATLDYTLYTVNNFANLASFGYLGLDNRLPVQGEEIFIPQHPGGRLKELGVVSDHRSGGRCIVDTAVQNGTGTNTDAGYKCDTEGGSSGSPVIARSSNKVIALHHLGGCNNSGAHISKIWPQVATYFNNVVPGGDIGGGTPTNQAPTANFTFSSSGLTATFTDSSTDSDGTISSRSWNFGDGTTSTATSPSKTYAAAGTYNVSLTVTDNAGATNTKTSAVTVSSGTALMLTNGVPVNNLAVATAGNSITYVMNVPAHATNLKFVMSGGTGDADMYVRLNAAPTTTTYDCRPYQTGNAETCNIATATPGTYYVMLRAYSAFSGVTLTGSYSISNFQTYSNSTVQNINDNTTINSPITVSGRSGNAPSAATVSVNITHTYQGDLKVDLVAPDGTLYNIHNRTGSGTDNIIKSMTLNLSSELLNGTWNLRVQDAGAGDTGKLNSWSISF
;
A
#
# COMPACT_ATOMS: atom_id res chain seq x y z
N MET A 1 -42.48 -25.98 43.02
CA MET A 1 -42.27 -24.73 43.78
C MET A 1 -42.13 -23.59 42.78
N THR A 2 -43.14 -22.72 42.78
CA THR A 2 -43.14 -21.27 42.50
C THR A 2 -41.92 -20.62 41.84
N LEU A 3 -42.20 -20.03 40.67
CA LEU A 3 -41.76 -18.73 40.12
C LEU A 3 -40.87 -17.84 41.01
N THR A 4 -39.86 -17.22 40.39
CA THR A 4 -39.72 -15.76 40.49
C THR A 4 -39.14 -15.16 39.20
N GLN A 5 -39.94 -14.26 38.64
CA GLN A 5 -39.69 -13.40 37.50
C GLN A 5 -39.11 -12.08 38.05
N ALA A 6 -38.14 -11.46 37.39
CA ALA A 6 -37.86 -10.03 37.53
C ALA A 6 -37.82 -9.38 36.14
N ARG A 7 -38.69 -8.39 35.98
CA ARG A 7 -39.01 -7.64 34.75
C ARG A 7 -38.17 -6.37 34.61
N ARG A 8 -38.17 -5.85 33.36
CA ARG A 8 -38.25 -4.44 32.88
C ARG A 8 -37.14 -4.19 31.84
N ALA A 9 -37.32 -3.51 30.71
CA ALA A 9 -38.44 -2.97 29.94
C ALA A 9 -37.83 -2.55 28.56
N PRO A 10 -38.63 -2.32 27.50
CA PRO A 10 -38.15 -2.19 26.12
C PRO A 10 -37.86 -0.73 25.72
N PHE A 11 -36.97 -0.53 24.75
CA PHE A 11 -36.91 0.70 23.96
C PHE A 11 -36.69 0.36 22.48
N ASP A 12 -37.61 0.88 21.68
CA ASP A 12 -37.73 0.79 20.23
C ASP A 12 -36.82 1.84 19.56
N CYS A 13 -36.22 1.49 18.43
CA CYS A 13 -36.09 2.38 17.28
C CYS A 13 -35.75 1.57 16.02
N SER A 14 -36.76 1.37 15.18
CA SER A 14 -36.71 1.23 13.72
C SER A 14 -35.54 1.97 13.04
N ASN A 15 -34.82 1.29 12.12
CA ASN A 15 -34.72 1.73 10.72
C ASN A 15 -34.02 0.71 9.79
N SER A 16 -34.81 0.22 8.83
CA SER A 16 -34.52 -0.28 7.48
C SER A 16 -33.14 -0.88 7.15
N LYS A 17 -33.07 -2.21 7.08
CA LYS A 17 -32.39 -2.94 5.99
C LYS A 17 -33.24 -4.15 5.59
N THR A 18 -33.59 -4.20 4.32
CA THR A 18 -34.41 -5.25 3.70
C THR A 18 -33.65 -6.59 3.76
N GLN A 19 -34.02 -7.46 4.70
CA GLN A 19 -33.68 -8.89 4.61
C GLN A 19 -34.77 -9.59 3.80
N ILE A 20 -34.36 -10.24 2.71
CA ILE A 20 -35.21 -11.20 2.00
C ILE A 20 -34.71 -12.59 2.39
N THR A 21 -35.31 -13.17 3.42
CA THR A 21 -35.26 -14.61 3.70
C THR A 21 -36.35 -15.29 2.88
N ILE A 22 -35.98 -16.22 1.98
CA ILE A 22 -36.92 -17.15 1.37
C ILE A 22 -36.71 -18.51 2.05
N ALA A 23 -37.59 -18.81 2.99
CA ALA A 23 -37.87 -20.16 3.44
C ALA A 23 -39.23 -20.59 2.85
N ASN A 24 -39.30 -21.87 2.49
CA ASN A 24 -40.46 -22.68 2.09
C ASN A 24 -40.98 -22.49 0.67
N TRP A 25 -40.68 -23.47 -0.20
CA TRP A 25 -41.67 -24.08 -1.10
C TRP A 25 -41.21 -25.49 -1.53
N GLU A 26 -41.10 -26.42 -0.57
CA GLU A 26 -41.15 -27.87 -0.83
C GLU A 26 -42.53 -28.42 -0.45
N ARG A 27 -43.43 -28.48 -1.43
CA ARG A 27 -44.55 -29.43 -1.57
C ARG A 27 -45.43 -28.89 -2.68
N THR A 28 -45.30 -29.44 -3.89
CA THR A 28 -46.38 -29.86 -4.82
C THR A 28 -45.77 -30.05 -6.21
N MET A 29 -45.17 -31.22 -6.49
CA MET A 29 -45.13 -31.79 -7.85
C MET A 29 -44.73 -33.28 -7.86
N SER A 30 -45.24 -34.06 -6.90
CA SER A 30 -45.36 -35.51 -7.05
C SER A 30 -46.80 -35.85 -7.41
N LYS A 31 -47.14 -35.65 -8.69
CA LYS A 31 -48.31 -36.15 -9.45
C LYS A 31 -48.26 -35.46 -10.83
N PHE A 32 -48.30 -36.23 -11.91
CA PHE A 32 -47.95 -35.88 -13.32
C PHE A 32 -46.42 -35.92 -13.56
N LEU A 33 -45.80 -37.01 -14.03
CA LEU A 33 -46.13 -37.83 -15.19
C LEU A 33 -45.59 -39.26 -15.00
N SER A 34 -46.48 -40.21 -14.69
CA SER A 34 -46.33 -41.61 -15.07
C SER A 34 -47.39 -41.89 -16.11
N LYS A 35 -47.03 -41.84 -17.40
CA LYS A 35 -47.72 -42.44 -18.57
C LYS A 35 -47.28 -41.69 -19.83
N ALA A 36 -46.37 -42.29 -20.58
CA ALA A 36 -46.39 -42.40 -22.05
C ALA A 36 -45.00 -42.88 -22.51
N GLY A 37 -44.84 -44.20 -22.53
CA GLY A 37 -43.87 -44.84 -23.40
C GLY A 37 -44.50 -45.13 -24.76
N LEU A 38 -43.63 -45.25 -25.76
CA LEU A 38 -43.78 -45.87 -27.09
C LEU A 38 -44.42 -45.09 -28.26
N ALA A 39 -43.70 -45.22 -29.40
CA ALA A 39 -44.12 -45.11 -30.82
C ALA A 39 -44.27 -43.69 -31.40
N LEU A 40 -43.84 -43.35 -32.63
CA LEU A 40 -43.43 -44.12 -33.80
C LEU A 40 -42.64 -43.21 -34.78
N MET A 41 -41.93 -43.85 -35.70
CA MET A 41 -41.14 -43.32 -36.82
C MET A 41 -41.90 -42.49 -37.87
N ALA A 42 -41.08 -41.79 -38.67
CA ALA A 42 -41.24 -41.46 -40.10
C ALA A 42 -41.90 -40.13 -40.46
N LEU A 43 -41.09 -39.22 -40.99
CA LEU A 43 -41.29 -38.51 -42.27
C LEU A 43 -39.99 -37.74 -42.62
N GLY A 44 -39.36 -38.09 -43.73
CA GLY A 44 -38.18 -37.42 -44.27
C GLY A 44 -38.53 -36.41 -45.36
N LEU A 45 -37.63 -35.44 -45.59
CA LEU A 45 -37.11 -35.01 -46.91
C LEU A 45 -36.16 -33.79 -46.77
N ASN A 46 -34.92 -33.98 -47.24
CA ASN A 46 -33.90 -33.10 -47.86
C ASN A 46 -33.84 -31.59 -47.49
N GLY A 47 -32.72 -30.99 -47.08
CA GLY A 47 -31.35 -30.94 -47.66
C GLY A 47 -31.14 -29.54 -48.26
N ALA A 48 -30.06 -28.75 -48.18
CA ALA A 48 -28.68 -28.77 -47.64
C ALA A 48 -28.33 -27.26 -47.33
N ALA A 49 -27.38 -26.88 -46.45
CA ALA A 49 -25.95 -26.81 -46.74
C ALA A 49 -25.09 -26.38 -45.52
N LEU A 50 -24.11 -27.23 -45.18
CA LEU A 50 -22.67 -26.99 -44.96
C LEU A 50 -22.16 -25.96 -43.94
N ALA A 51 -21.47 -26.46 -42.88
CA ALA A 51 -20.05 -26.15 -42.59
C ALA A 51 -19.45 -27.12 -41.54
N ALA A 52 -18.50 -27.95 -42.01
CA ALA A 52 -17.38 -28.65 -41.35
C ALA A 52 -17.52 -29.27 -39.93
N LYS A 53 -17.67 -30.60 -39.90
CA LYS A 53 -17.13 -31.47 -38.83
C LYS A 53 -15.71 -31.90 -39.24
N ASP A 54 -14.72 -31.64 -38.39
CA ASP A 54 -13.39 -32.27 -38.50
C ASP A 54 -13.39 -33.66 -37.81
N PRO A 55 -12.54 -34.61 -38.23
CA PRO A 55 -12.71 -36.03 -37.98
C PRO A 55 -12.08 -36.46 -36.64
N MET A 56 -12.92 -36.84 -35.68
CA MET A 56 -12.45 -37.59 -34.51
C MET A 56 -12.27 -39.07 -34.90
N GLY A 57 -11.02 -39.52 -34.93
CA GLY A 57 -10.67 -40.93 -35.11
C GLY A 57 -11.15 -41.82 -33.94
N PRO A 58 -11.26 -43.14 -34.14
CA PRO A 58 -12.05 -44.03 -33.30
C PRO A 58 -11.37 -44.52 -32.00
N ASN A 59 -10.53 -43.71 -31.36
CA ASN A 59 -9.82 -44.07 -30.12
C ASN A 59 -10.09 -43.08 -28.97
N ARG A 60 -11.35 -42.69 -28.77
CA ARG A 60 -11.78 -41.82 -27.67
C ARG A 60 -12.68 -42.55 -26.66
N ALA A 61 -12.27 -43.76 -26.28
CA ALA A 61 -12.90 -44.51 -25.20
C ALA A 61 -11.94 -44.54 -24.01
N LEU A 62 -12.38 -43.97 -22.89
CA LEU A 62 -11.71 -43.83 -21.57
C LEU A 62 -10.76 -42.62 -21.43
N HIS A 63 -11.28 -41.39 -21.53
CA HIS A 63 -10.83 -40.34 -20.61
C HIS A 63 -11.72 -40.47 -19.38
N GLU A 64 -11.18 -40.94 -18.26
CA GLU A 64 -11.86 -40.84 -16.96
C GLU A 64 -12.17 -39.35 -16.71
N ALA A 65 -13.39 -39.03 -16.27
CA ALA A 65 -13.67 -37.66 -15.86
C ALA A 65 -12.82 -37.36 -14.62
N LEU A 66 -12.10 -36.23 -14.65
CA LEU A 66 -11.31 -35.82 -13.50
C LEU A 66 -12.20 -35.69 -12.26
N PRO A 67 -11.72 -36.10 -11.08
CA PRO A 67 -12.45 -35.89 -9.86
C PRO A 67 -12.65 -34.39 -9.62
N LYS A 68 -13.78 -34.05 -9.00
CA LYS A 68 -14.21 -32.67 -8.78
C LYS A 68 -14.16 -32.29 -7.32
N VAL A 69 -13.86 -31.02 -7.09
CA VAL A 69 -13.88 -30.35 -5.79
C VAL A 69 -14.83 -29.16 -5.76
N ALA A 70 -15.54 -28.91 -6.86
CA ALA A 70 -16.53 -27.87 -6.94
C ALA A 70 -17.55 -28.16 -8.04
N ASP A 71 -18.75 -27.61 -7.87
CA ASP A 71 -19.78 -27.56 -8.91
C ASP A 71 -20.04 -26.14 -9.36
N LEU A 72 -20.34 -26.01 -10.66
CA LEU A 72 -20.82 -24.75 -11.21
C LEU A 72 -22.30 -24.57 -10.84
N ARG A 73 -22.60 -23.48 -10.14
CA ARG A 73 -23.94 -23.08 -9.75
C ARG A 73 -24.38 -21.84 -10.49
N THR A 74 -25.69 -21.69 -10.66
CA THR A 74 -26.29 -20.48 -11.22
C THR A 74 -26.69 -19.52 -10.09
N VAL A 75 -26.63 -18.23 -10.38
CA VAL A 75 -27.08 -17.15 -9.51
C VAL A 75 -27.51 -15.98 -10.40
N ASP A 76 -28.35 -15.07 -9.92
CA ASP A 76 -28.63 -13.82 -10.63
C ASP A 76 -28.27 -12.64 -9.72
N VAL A 77 -27.03 -12.16 -9.86
CA VAL A 77 -26.56 -10.96 -9.18
C VAL A 77 -26.23 -9.90 -10.22
N THR A 78 -26.94 -8.78 -10.14
CA THR A 78 -26.68 -7.60 -10.96
C THR A 78 -26.42 -6.39 -10.07
N LEU A 79 -25.25 -5.77 -10.25
CA LEU A 79 -24.86 -4.51 -9.62
C LEU A 79 -24.77 -3.43 -10.70
N ASP A 80 -25.82 -2.63 -10.84
CA ASP A 80 -25.97 -1.68 -11.94
C ASP A 80 -26.33 -0.26 -11.47
N GLN A 81 -26.54 0.63 -12.45
CA GLN A 81 -26.98 2.00 -12.19
C GLN A 81 -28.34 2.08 -11.47
N ALA A 82 -29.28 1.15 -11.72
CA ALA A 82 -30.60 1.19 -11.09
C ALA A 82 -30.50 0.88 -9.59
N LEU A 83 -29.66 -0.09 -9.22
CA LEU A 83 -29.32 -0.36 -7.83
C LEU A 83 -28.55 0.80 -7.20
N ALA A 84 -27.61 1.41 -7.94
CA ALA A 84 -26.83 2.58 -7.49
C ALA A 84 -27.72 3.74 -7.07
N LYS A 85 -28.76 4.02 -7.88
CA LYS A 85 -29.75 5.06 -7.63
C LYS A 85 -30.63 4.77 -6.40
N ARG A 86 -30.84 3.48 -6.06
CA ARG A 86 -31.69 3.06 -4.93
C ARG A 86 -30.92 2.99 -3.59
N GLN A 87 -29.65 2.57 -3.61
CA GLN A 87 -28.87 2.31 -2.38
C GLN A 87 -27.79 3.37 -2.07
N GLY A 88 -27.53 4.33 -2.95
CA GLY A 88 -26.44 5.30 -2.78
C GLY A 88 -25.05 4.68 -3.04
N ALA A 89 -23.98 5.27 -2.49
CA ALA A 89 -22.59 4.92 -2.82
C ALA A 89 -22.11 3.53 -2.35
N ALA A 90 -22.92 2.75 -1.62
CA ALA A 90 -22.57 1.42 -1.14
C ALA A 90 -23.40 0.34 -1.88
N LEU A 91 -22.94 -0.03 -3.08
CA LEU A 91 -23.50 -1.14 -3.86
C LEU A 91 -22.81 -2.43 -3.46
N GLY A 92 -23.57 -3.44 -3.07
CA GLY A 92 -23.02 -4.76 -2.80
C GLY A 92 -24.04 -5.88 -2.90
N ALA A 93 -23.52 -7.09 -2.99
CA ALA A 93 -24.27 -8.34 -2.98
C ALA A 93 -23.45 -9.42 -2.26
N GLU A 94 -24.12 -10.45 -1.80
CA GLU A 94 -23.49 -11.62 -1.20
C GLU A 94 -23.90 -12.85 -2.01
N ILE A 95 -22.94 -13.69 -2.34
CA ILE A 95 -23.18 -15.04 -2.86
C ILE A 95 -22.77 -16.00 -1.76
N ARG A 96 -23.72 -16.76 -1.22
CA ARG A 96 -23.52 -17.64 -0.07
C ARG A 96 -24.05 -19.04 -0.36
N THR A 97 -23.23 -20.04 -0.02
CA THR A 97 -23.65 -21.44 0.02
C THR A 97 -23.18 -22.06 1.33
N LEU A 98 -24.11 -22.69 2.04
CA LEU A 98 -23.82 -23.33 3.32
C LEU A 98 -22.74 -24.40 3.11
N ASP A 99 -21.71 -24.39 3.97
CA ASP A 99 -20.59 -25.33 3.99
C ASP A 99 -19.64 -25.33 2.78
N ALA A 100 -19.76 -24.38 1.85
CA ALA A 100 -18.81 -24.29 0.75
C ALA A 100 -17.39 -23.99 1.27
N SER A 101 -16.40 -24.72 0.77
CA SER A 101 -14.99 -24.52 1.15
C SER A 101 -14.36 -23.30 0.50
N PHE A 102 -14.89 -22.93 -0.67
CA PHE A 102 -14.56 -21.69 -1.37
C PHE A 102 -15.69 -21.32 -2.33
N ILE A 103 -15.73 -20.05 -2.73
CA ILE A 103 -16.60 -19.53 -3.78
C ILE A 103 -15.73 -18.86 -4.85
N LYS A 104 -15.93 -19.21 -6.12
CA LYS A 104 -15.28 -18.52 -7.25
C LYS A 104 -16.33 -17.90 -8.17
N VAL A 105 -16.38 -16.57 -8.18
CA VAL A 105 -17.39 -15.79 -8.91
C VAL A 105 -17.03 -15.68 -10.39
N HIS A 106 -18.00 -15.89 -11.27
CA HIS A 106 -17.85 -15.67 -12.71
C HIS A 106 -18.67 -14.45 -13.16
N PHE A 107 -17.97 -13.46 -13.72
CA PHE A 107 -18.63 -12.29 -14.31
C PHE A 107 -18.96 -12.60 -15.77
N ASP A 108 -20.25 -12.58 -16.09
CA ASP A 108 -20.73 -12.61 -17.48
C ASP A 108 -20.63 -11.22 -18.14
N TYR A 109 -20.65 -10.18 -17.32
CA TYR A 109 -20.49 -8.80 -17.74
C TYR A 109 -19.82 -8.00 -16.62
N PHE A 110 -18.82 -7.20 -16.99
CA PHE A 110 -18.07 -6.36 -16.08
C PHE A 110 -17.71 -5.06 -16.79
N ASN A 111 -18.35 -3.96 -16.37
CA ASN A 111 -17.99 -2.63 -16.81
C ASN A 111 -18.33 -1.62 -15.71
N LEU A 112 -17.31 -1.09 -15.03
CA LEU A 112 -17.50 -0.09 -13.96
C LEU A 112 -17.01 1.30 -14.37
N PRO A 113 -17.66 2.38 -13.90
CA PRO A 113 -17.15 3.73 -14.06
C PRO A 113 -15.71 3.85 -13.54
N SER A 114 -14.90 4.66 -14.22
CA SER A 114 -13.53 4.97 -13.81
C SER A 114 -13.50 5.52 -12.37
N GLY A 115 -12.49 5.08 -11.60
CA GLY A 115 -12.36 5.42 -10.18
C GLY A 115 -13.15 4.51 -9.22
N LEU A 116 -13.96 3.58 -9.75
CA LEU A 116 -14.57 2.50 -8.98
C LEU A 116 -13.82 1.18 -9.17
N SER A 117 -13.96 0.30 -8.17
CA SER A 117 -13.53 -1.10 -8.25
C SER A 117 -14.56 -1.97 -7.55
N LEU A 118 -14.71 -3.21 -8.01
CA LEU A 118 -15.42 -4.26 -7.30
C LEU A 118 -14.44 -5.04 -6.44
N GLU A 119 -14.70 -5.10 -5.14
CA GLU A 119 -14.10 -6.07 -4.23
C GLU A 119 -14.91 -7.36 -4.25
N VAL A 120 -14.21 -8.49 -4.34
CA VAL A 120 -14.72 -9.84 -4.02
C VAL A 120 -13.96 -10.29 -2.78
N ALA A 121 -14.64 -10.41 -1.66
CA ALA A 121 -14.04 -10.70 -0.36
C ALA A 121 -14.61 -11.97 0.28
N SER A 122 -13.79 -12.71 1.02
CA SER A 122 -14.26 -13.75 1.94
C SER A 122 -15.07 -13.13 3.10
N ASP A 123 -15.88 -13.94 3.77
CA ASP A 123 -16.68 -13.51 4.94
C ASP A 123 -15.84 -12.97 6.10
N ASP A 124 -14.68 -13.56 6.33
CA ASP A 124 -13.74 -13.15 7.38
C ASP A 124 -12.84 -11.98 6.96
N GLY A 125 -12.93 -11.54 5.70
CA GLY A 125 -12.11 -10.48 5.13
C GLY A 125 -10.62 -10.84 4.95
N SER A 126 -10.24 -12.11 5.14
CA SER A 126 -8.86 -12.57 4.98
C SER A 126 -8.40 -12.56 3.52
N GLU A 127 -9.32 -12.73 2.58
CA GLU A 127 -9.07 -12.63 1.14
C GLU A 127 -9.94 -11.52 0.55
N VAL A 128 -9.31 -10.57 -0.15
CA VAL A 128 -10.00 -9.47 -0.85
C VAL A 128 -9.33 -9.22 -2.19
N TYR A 129 -10.06 -9.45 -3.28
CA TYR A 129 -9.60 -9.23 -4.66
C TYR A 129 -10.34 -8.07 -5.29
N ARG A 130 -9.61 -7.15 -5.94
CA ARG A 130 -10.15 -5.95 -6.56
C ARG A 130 -10.13 -6.02 -8.08
N TYR A 131 -11.23 -5.58 -8.68
CA TYR A 131 -11.45 -5.57 -10.12
C TYR A 131 -11.92 -4.20 -10.57
N SER A 132 -11.30 -3.67 -11.61
CA SER A 132 -11.75 -2.47 -12.32
C SER A 132 -11.52 -2.63 -13.81
N ASN A 133 -11.98 -1.67 -14.59
CA ASN A 133 -11.69 -1.64 -16.03
C ASN A 133 -10.20 -1.41 -16.35
N LYS A 134 -9.39 -0.96 -15.36
CA LYS A 134 -7.97 -0.64 -15.55
C LYS A 134 -7.01 -1.66 -14.90
N SER A 135 -7.42 -2.28 -13.79
CA SER A 135 -6.56 -3.12 -12.96
C SER A 135 -7.38 -4.24 -12.30
N ARG A 136 -6.76 -5.41 -12.10
CA ARG A 136 -7.35 -6.62 -11.52
C ARG A 136 -6.31 -7.38 -10.70
N ASP A 137 -6.66 -7.82 -9.50
CA ASP A 137 -5.77 -8.54 -8.56
C ASP A 137 -5.52 -10.03 -8.95
N GLY A 138 -5.77 -10.39 -10.21
CA GLY A 138 -5.74 -11.77 -10.71
C GLY A 138 -7.13 -12.23 -11.18
N HIS A 139 -7.17 -12.90 -12.33
CA HIS A 139 -8.40 -13.44 -12.91
C HIS A 139 -8.07 -14.64 -13.79
N THR A 140 -9.07 -15.50 -14.01
CA THR A 140 -8.97 -16.59 -14.98
C THR A 140 -9.97 -16.38 -16.11
N VAL A 141 -9.63 -16.92 -17.28
CA VAL A 141 -10.46 -16.81 -18.49
C VAL A 141 -10.71 -18.22 -19.03
N ASP A 142 -11.98 -18.60 -19.05
CA ASP A 142 -12.45 -19.83 -19.66
C ASP A 142 -13.30 -19.53 -20.91
N PRO A 143 -12.73 -19.68 -22.12
CA PRO A 143 -13.48 -19.51 -23.36
C PRO A 143 -14.69 -20.42 -23.49
N SER A 144 -14.72 -21.60 -22.85
CA SER A 144 -15.86 -22.51 -22.90
C SER A 144 -17.08 -21.96 -22.16
N LEU A 145 -16.86 -21.04 -21.20
CA LEU A 145 -17.92 -20.29 -20.52
C LEU A 145 -18.31 -19.01 -21.27
N GLY A 146 -17.70 -18.71 -22.41
CA GLY A 146 -17.90 -17.49 -23.20
C GLY A 146 -17.12 -16.29 -22.68
N GLN A 147 -16.04 -16.50 -21.93
CA GLN A 147 -15.24 -15.42 -21.35
C GLN A 147 -14.25 -14.84 -22.36
N ASP A 148 -14.12 -13.52 -22.36
CA ASP A 148 -13.24 -12.76 -23.25
C ASP A 148 -12.04 -12.13 -22.52
N GLY A 149 -11.98 -12.26 -21.20
CA GLY A 149 -10.95 -11.63 -20.36
C GLY A 149 -11.07 -10.11 -20.26
N ARG A 150 -12.06 -9.48 -20.89
CA ARG A 150 -12.26 -8.03 -20.89
C ARG A 150 -13.55 -7.65 -20.18
N PHE A 151 -14.69 -8.07 -20.69
CA PHE A 151 -16.01 -7.84 -20.09
C PHE A 151 -16.53 -9.08 -19.36
N SER A 152 -15.96 -10.25 -19.60
CA SER A 152 -16.36 -11.52 -19.00
C SER A 152 -15.12 -12.31 -18.58
N PHE A 153 -15.06 -12.67 -17.30
CA PHE A 153 -13.94 -13.39 -16.69
C PHE A 153 -14.32 -13.92 -15.32
N SER A 154 -13.50 -14.79 -14.75
CA SER A 154 -13.68 -15.30 -13.38
C SER A 154 -12.79 -14.56 -12.41
N ALA A 155 -13.34 -14.17 -11.26
CA ALA A 155 -12.55 -13.70 -10.13
C ALA A 155 -11.61 -14.81 -9.61
N MET A 156 -10.67 -14.41 -8.76
CA MET A 156 -9.99 -15.36 -7.88
C MET A 156 -11.01 -15.95 -6.90
N SER A 157 -10.86 -17.22 -6.55
CA SER A 157 -11.65 -17.87 -5.52
C SER A 157 -11.41 -17.23 -4.14
N VAL A 158 -12.47 -17.11 -3.33
CA VAL A 158 -12.38 -16.73 -1.91
C VAL A 158 -12.73 -17.93 -1.02
N HIS A 159 -12.00 -18.11 0.07
CA HIS A 159 -12.21 -19.19 1.03
C HIS A 159 -13.49 -18.98 1.84
N GLY A 160 -14.11 -20.10 2.19
CA GLY A 160 -15.30 -20.14 3.02
C GLY A 160 -16.61 -20.06 2.24
N PRO A 161 -17.73 -19.97 2.97
CA PRO A 161 -19.06 -20.21 2.43
C PRO A 161 -19.65 -19.04 1.64
N ALA A 162 -18.95 -17.90 1.55
CA ALA A 162 -19.49 -16.73 0.88
C ALA A 162 -18.44 -15.85 0.23
N ALA A 163 -18.89 -15.23 -0.87
CA ALA A 163 -18.20 -14.15 -1.57
C ALA A 163 -19.02 -12.86 -1.41
N ASN A 164 -18.42 -11.88 -0.74
CA ASN A 164 -18.96 -10.55 -0.54
C ASN A 164 -18.51 -9.63 -1.67
N LEU A 165 -19.46 -9.21 -2.50
CA LEU A 165 -19.24 -8.32 -3.62
C LEU A 165 -19.54 -6.88 -3.18
N ARG A 166 -18.56 -5.98 -3.30
CA ARG A 166 -18.72 -4.59 -2.89
C ARG A 166 -18.07 -3.63 -3.87
N ILE A 167 -18.82 -2.65 -4.35
CA ILE A 167 -18.25 -1.55 -5.13
C ILE A 167 -17.63 -0.54 -4.17
N VAL A 168 -16.37 -0.20 -4.42
CA VAL A 168 -15.56 0.72 -3.63
C VAL A 168 -14.96 1.82 -4.51
N GLY A 169 -14.56 2.92 -3.88
CA GLY A 169 -13.96 4.07 -4.55
C GLY A 169 -14.96 5.18 -4.85
N LYS A 170 -14.56 6.13 -5.71
CA LYS A 170 -15.39 7.26 -6.14
C LYS A 170 -15.41 7.33 -7.66
N ALA A 171 -16.60 7.29 -8.23
CA ALA A 171 -16.79 7.43 -9.66
C ALA A 171 -16.25 8.79 -10.14
N LYS A 172 -15.41 8.75 -11.17
CA LYS A 172 -14.86 9.92 -11.87
C LYS A 172 -15.65 10.27 -13.13
N GLU A 173 -16.61 9.42 -13.49
CA GLU A 173 -17.56 9.65 -14.57
C GLU A 173 -18.98 9.26 -14.14
N ALA A 174 -19.96 9.75 -14.89
CA ALA A 174 -21.36 9.43 -14.62
C ALA A 174 -21.64 7.96 -14.93
N TRP A 175 -22.48 7.35 -14.08
CA TRP A 175 -23.06 6.05 -14.42
C TRP A 175 -23.93 6.18 -15.67
N THR A 176 -23.86 5.17 -16.53
CA THR A 176 -24.63 5.05 -17.78
C THR A 176 -25.25 3.66 -17.83
N SER A 177 -26.15 3.41 -18.77
CA SER A 177 -26.74 2.08 -19.00
C SER A 177 -25.71 1.03 -19.44
N ALA A 178 -24.53 1.44 -19.90
CA ALA A 178 -23.44 0.53 -20.20
C ALA A 178 -22.69 0.06 -18.94
N HIS A 179 -22.89 0.69 -17.79
CA HIS A 179 -22.19 0.34 -16.57
C HIS A 179 -22.96 -0.69 -15.73
N GLY A 180 -22.26 -1.73 -15.31
CA GLY A 180 -22.76 -2.74 -14.40
C GLY A 180 -21.84 -3.94 -14.27
N VAL A 181 -22.13 -4.76 -13.26
CA VAL A 181 -21.54 -6.09 -13.08
C VAL A 181 -22.69 -7.10 -13.05
N ARG A 182 -22.55 -8.19 -13.81
CA ARG A 182 -23.49 -9.31 -13.79
C ARG A 182 -22.75 -10.61 -13.50
N VAL A 183 -23.23 -11.32 -12.49
CA VAL A 183 -22.81 -12.68 -12.15
C VAL A 183 -24.00 -13.59 -12.42
N SER A 184 -23.83 -14.54 -13.35
CA SER A 184 -24.85 -15.58 -13.60
C SER A 184 -24.49 -16.92 -12.97
N ARG A 185 -23.22 -17.08 -12.55
CA ARG A 185 -22.68 -18.35 -12.10
C ARG A 185 -21.50 -18.18 -11.16
N TYR A 186 -21.27 -19.18 -10.33
CA TYR A 186 -20.13 -19.29 -9.44
C TYR A 186 -19.74 -20.77 -9.27
N LEU A 187 -18.48 -21.06 -8.97
CA LEU A 187 -18.11 -22.39 -8.48
C LEU A 187 -18.29 -22.45 -6.97
N GLU A 188 -19.00 -23.47 -6.54
CA GLU A 188 -19.21 -23.84 -5.15
C GLU A 188 -18.24 -24.97 -4.78
N GLY A 189 -17.23 -24.66 -3.96
CA GLY A 189 -16.27 -25.64 -3.48
C GLY A 189 -16.87 -26.62 -2.46
N TYR A 190 -16.62 -27.91 -2.63
CA TYR A 190 -17.07 -28.94 -1.69
C TYR A 190 -16.37 -28.80 -0.33
N PRO A 191 -17.08 -28.97 0.80
CA PRO A 191 -16.44 -29.08 2.10
C PRO A 191 -15.47 -30.27 2.16
N GLU A 192 -14.36 -30.12 2.89
CA GLU A 192 -13.30 -31.15 2.97
C GLU A 192 -13.84 -32.51 3.45
N ALA A 193 -14.80 -32.53 4.37
CA ALA A 193 -15.43 -33.75 4.85
C ALA A 193 -16.22 -34.48 3.74
N LEU A 194 -16.85 -33.73 2.83
CA LEU A 194 -17.55 -34.30 1.68
C LEU A 194 -16.56 -34.90 0.68
N ILE A 195 -15.45 -34.22 0.41
CA ILE A 195 -14.39 -34.73 -0.49
C ILE A 195 -13.84 -36.06 0.05
N ALA A 196 -13.59 -36.16 1.37
CA ALA A 196 -13.13 -37.39 2.00
C ALA A 196 -14.15 -38.54 1.87
N GLY A 197 -15.45 -38.28 2.08
CA GLY A 197 -16.51 -39.28 1.93
C GLY A 197 -16.71 -39.74 0.48
N LEU A 198 -16.75 -38.79 -0.47
CA LEU A 198 -16.91 -39.09 -1.90
C LEU A 198 -15.76 -39.94 -2.48
N MET A 199 -14.57 -39.83 -1.89
CA MET A 199 -13.40 -40.63 -2.25
C MET A 199 -13.44 -42.04 -1.64
N GLN A 200 -13.94 -42.19 -0.41
CA GLN A 200 -14.11 -43.50 0.24
C GLN A 200 -15.18 -44.36 -0.46
N ASP A 201 -16.23 -43.73 -0.97
CA ASP A 201 -17.34 -44.41 -1.65
C ASP A 201 -17.07 -44.70 -3.14
N ASP A 202 -15.89 -44.33 -3.66
CA ASP A 202 -15.51 -44.49 -5.08
C ASP A 202 -16.49 -43.77 -6.05
N LEU A 203 -17.28 -42.81 -5.54
CA LEU A 203 -18.34 -42.12 -6.30
C LEU A 203 -17.83 -41.00 -7.20
N LEU A 204 -16.54 -40.63 -7.06
CA LEU A 204 -15.84 -39.67 -7.93
C LEU A 204 -14.91 -40.36 -8.94
N SER A 205 -14.68 -41.67 -8.83
CA SER A 205 -14.10 -42.46 -9.92
C SER A 205 -15.28 -42.96 -10.76
N LEU A 206 -15.35 -42.56 -12.03
CA LEU A 206 -16.43 -43.01 -12.90
C LEU A 206 -16.17 -44.46 -13.36
N GLY A 207 -16.44 -45.41 -12.46
CA GLY A 207 -16.65 -46.83 -12.73
C GLY A 207 -15.39 -47.69 -12.77
N ASN A 208 -15.42 -48.83 -12.05
CA ASN A 208 -14.49 -49.98 -12.12
C ASN A 208 -12.99 -49.66 -12.28
N ALA A 209 -12.53 -48.47 -11.88
CA ALA A 209 -11.13 -48.11 -11.87
C ALA A 209 -10.46 -48.88 -10.70
N PRO A 210 -9.33 -49.56 -10.92
CA PRO A 210 -8.61 -50.21 -9.83
C PRO A 210 -8.23 -49.17 -8.78
N LYS A 211 -8.49 -49.46 -7.50
CA LYS A 211 -8.19 -48.55 -6.39
C LYS A 211 -6.73 -48.12 -6.46
N ALA A 212 -6.48 -46.81 -6.51
CA ALA A 212 -5.14 -46.21 -6.47
C ALA A 212 -4.49 -46.30 -5.07
N ILE A 213 -5.29 -46.67 -4.06
CA ILE A 213 -4.85 -47.12 -2.74
C ILE A 213 -4.62 -48.64 -2.83
N CYS A 214 -3.40 -49.06 -2.53
CA CYS A 214 -3.01 -50.47 -2.53
C CYS A 214 -2.92 -50.89 -1.05
N GLY A 215 -3.93 -51.61 -0.55
CA GLY A 215 -3.97 -52.02 0.86
C GLY A 215 -4.66 -51.00 1.79
N VAL A 216 -4.03 -50.71 2.92
CA VAL A 216 -4.45 -49.67 3.88
C VAL A 216 -3.93 -48.32 3.39
N ASP A 217 -4.76 -47.27 3.51
CA ASP A 217 -4.32 -45.92 3.18
C ASP A 217 -3.22 -45.43 4.13
N ASP A 218 -2.02 -45.33 3.59
CA ASP A 218 -0.80 -44.94 4.30
C ASP A 218 -0.45 -43.46 4.14
N LYS A 219 -1.23 -42.71 3.34
CA LYS A 219 -1.03 -41.27 3.16
C LYS A 219 -1.37 -40.53 4.43
N ARG A 220 -0.61 -39.47 4.70
CA ARG A 220 -0.87 -38.57 5.83
C ARG A 220 -0.63 -37.13 5.43
N GLY A 221 -1.38 -36.21 6.04
CA GLY A 221 -1.17 -34.78 5.92
C GLY A 221 0.30 -34.40 6.16
N VAL A 222 0.83 -33.55 5.28
CA VAL A 222 2.28 -33.24 5.24
C VAL A 222 2.84 -32.72 6.57
N ALA A 223 2.04 -31.96 7.34
CA ALA A 223 2.43 -31.44 8.66
C ALA A 223 2.82 -32.53 9.67
N CYS A 224 2.36 -33.78 9.48
CA CYS A 224 2.77 -34.92 10.32
C CYS A 224 4.21 -35.40 10.09
N TYR A 225 4.82 -35.00 8.97
CA TYR A 225 6.18 -35.35 8.62
C TYR A 225 7.21 -34.29 9.01
N GLN A 226 6.78 -33.14 9.54
CA GLN A 226 7.68 -32.04 9.86
C GLN A 226 8.84 -32.44 10.80
N SER A 227 8.59 -33.33 11.77
CA SER A 227 9.61 -33.84 12.68
C SER A 227 10.10 -35.25 12.35
N SER A 228 9.24 -36.10 11.79
CA SER A 228 9.55 -37.51 11.52
C SER A 228 10.27 -37.72 10.19
N ASP A 229 10.11 -36.79 9.24
CA ASP A 229 10.75 -36.81 7.92
C ASP A 229 10.86 -35.40 7.34
N ALA A 230 11.73 -34.59 7.96
CA ALA A 230 11.92 -33.19 7.61
C ALA A 230 12.31 -32.97 6.13
N THR A 231 12.99 -33.94 5.52
CA THR A 231 13.37 -33.86 4.10
C THR A 231 12.14 -33.97 3.20
N ALA A 232 11.30 -34.99 3.40
CA ALA A 232 10.08 -35.14 2.61
C ALA A 232 9.11 -33.96 2.84
N PHE A 233 9.02 -33.47 4.08
CA PHE A 233 8.26 -32.28 4.42
C PHE A 233 8.74 -31.04 3.64
N ASP A 234 10.04 -30.73 3.68
CA ASP A 234 10.62 -29.59 2.95
C ASP A 234 10.42 -29.72 1.43
N ARG A 235 10.64 -30.91 0.88
CA ARG A 235 10.44 -31.19 -0.55
C ARG A 235 8.99 -31.11 -1.01
N SER A 236 8.02 -31.06 -0.10
CA SER A 236 6.60 -30.86 -0.45
C SER A 236 6.24 -29.38 -0.67
N ARG A 237 7.08 -28.44 -0.22
CA ARG A 237 6.80 -27.00 -0.24
C ARG A 237 6.54 -26.45 -1.66
N PRO A 238 7.28 -26.86 -2.72
CA PRO A 238 7.03 -26.38 -4.09
C PRO A 238 5.82 -27.02 -4.79
N VAL A 239 5.06 -27.88 -4.09
CA VAL A 239 3.89 -28.60 -4.63
C VAL A 239 2.61 -27.87 -4.25
N ALA A 240 1.66 -27.81 -5.18
CA ALA A 240 0.44 -27.04 -5.08
C ALA A 240 -0.76 -27.82 -5.61
N ARG A 241 -1.94 -27.46 -5.11
CA ARG A 241 -3.22 -27.92 -5.63
C ARG A 241 -3.52 -27.15 -6.90
N LEU A 242 -3.94 -27.85 -7.94
CA LEU A 242 -4.39 -27.28 -9.20
C LEU A 242 -5.91 -27.34 -9.26
N VAL A 243 -6.58 -26.18 -9.36
CA VAL A 243 -8.03 -26.07 -9.45
C VAL A 243 -8.40 -25.65 -10.88
N LEU A 244 -9.10 -26.54 -11.59
CA LEU A 244 -9.50 -26.35 -12.97
C LEU A 244 -10.86 -25.66 -13.07
N SER A 245 -11.14 -25.02 -14.19
CA SER A 245 -12.34 -24.19 -14.40
C SER A 245 -13.67 -24.91 -14.16
N GLY A 246 -13.75 -26.21 -14.47
CA GLY A 246 -14.96 -27.03 -14.23
C GLY A 246 -15.09 -27.59 -12.81
N GLY A 247 -14.27 -27.11 -11.86
CA GLY A 247 -14.14 -27.69 -10.53
C GLY A 247 -13.32 -28.98 -10.48
N GLY A 248 -12.72 -29.39 -11.61
CA GLY A 248 -11.77 -30.50 -11.66
C GLY A 248 -10.47 -30.15 -10.94
N LEU A 249 -9.65 -31.16 -10.68
CA LEU A 249 -8.47 -30.98 -9.85
C LEU A 249 -7.30 -31.86 -10.28
N CYS A 250 -6.09 -31.36 -10.02
CA CYS A 250 -4.84 -32.09 -10.16
C CYS A 250 -3.82 -31.56 -9.15
N THR A 251 -2.60 -32.08 -9.22
CA THR A 251 -1.43 -31.57 -8.52
C THR A 251 -0.47 -30.91 -9.52
N THR A 252 0.23 -29.87 -9.08
CA THR A 252 1.28 -29.20 -9.87
C THR A 252 2.44 -28.78 -8.97
N TRP A 253 3.59 -28.49 -9.54
CA TRP A 253 4.77 -28.14 -8.74
C TRP A 253 5.76 -27.29 -9.52
N ARG A 254 6.53 -26.47 -8.80
CA ARG A 254 7.54 -25.59 -9.38
C ARG A 254 8.86 -26.31 -9.64
N VAL A 255 9.44 -26.09 -10.83
CA VAL A 255 10.68 -26.71 -11.28
C VAL A 255 11.73 -25.64 -11.63
N GLY A 256 12.87 -25.69 -10.95
CA GLY A 256 13.93 -24.69 -11.13
C GLY A 256 13.57 -23.27 -10.67
N PRO A 257 14.53 -22.34 -10.75
CA PRO A 257 14.38 -21.00 -10.19
C PRO A 257 13.45 -20.09 -11.01
N ASN A 258 13.22 -20.39 -12.28
CA ASN A 258 12.42 -19.59 -13.19
C ASN A 258 10.92 -19.95 -13.10
N ASN A 259 10.09 -19.21 -13.83
CA ASN A 259 8.63 -19.35 -13.84
C ASN A 259 8.17 -20.60 -14.61
N HIS A 260 8.50 -21.79 -14.09
CA HIS A 260 8.19 -23.07 -14.71
C HIS A 260 7.54 -24.02 -13.71
N LEU A 261 6.40 -24.60 -14.12
CA LEU A 261 5.66 -25.58 -13.34
C LEU A 261 5.31 -26.79 -14.20
N PHE A 262 5.26 -27.97 -13.59
CA PHE A 262 4.81 -29.21 -14.21
C PHE A 262 3.45 -29.65 -13.66
N THR A 263 2.65 -30.27 -14.54
CA THR A 263 1.47 -31.10 -14.23
C THR A 263 1.26 -32.09 -15.39
N ASN A 264 0.16 -32.84 -15.44
CA ASN A 264 -0.13 -33.76 -16.56
C ASN A 264 -0.77 -33.07 -17.77
N ASN A 265 -0.66 -33.72 -18.95
CA ASN A 265 -1.38 -33.29 -20.16
C ASN A 265 -2.89 -33.47 -20.00
N HIS A 266 -3.36 -34.54 -19.36
CA HIS A 266 -4.79 -34.71 -19.12
C HIS A 266 -5.38 -33.66 -18.17
N CYS A 267 -4.54 -32.97 -17.38
CA CYS A 267 -4.94 -31.80 -16.59
C CYS A 267 -4.96 -30.53 -17.46
N PHE A 268 -3.95 -30.37 -18.32
CA PHE A 268 -3.79 -29.26 -19.25
C PHE A 268 -3.35 -29.74 -20.64
N ALA A 269 -4.29 -29.85 -21.56
CA ALA A 269 -4.03 -30.18 -22.95
C ALA A 269 -3.95 -28.91 -23.83
N THR A 270 -4.48 -27.78 -23.35
CA THR A 270 -4.65 -26.54 -24.12
C THR A 270 -4.26 -25.29 -23.33
N GLN A 271 -3.89 -24.23 -24.06
CA GLN A 271 -3.54 -22.94 -23.47
C GLN A 271 -4.73 -22.32 -22.72
N SER A 272 -5.94 -22.57 -23.21
CA SER A 272 -7.18 -22.11 -22.58
C SER A 272 -7.38 -22.74 -21.20
N GLU A 273 -7.08 -24.03 -21.03
CA GLU A 273 -7.19 -24.69 -19.72
C GLU A 273 -6.17 -24.14 -18.73
N VAL A 274 -4.94 -23.84 -19.18
CA VAL A 274 -3.92 -23.16 -18.36
C VAL A 274 -4.44 -21.79 -17.89
N ALA A 275 -4.96 -20.97 -18.80
CA ALA A 275 -5.48 -19.63 -18.48
C ALA A 275 -6.74 -19.63 -17.58
N ALA A 276 -7.46 -20.75 -17.56
CA ALA A 276 -8.70 -20.91 -16.80
C ALA A 276 -8.47 -21.37 -15.35
N ALA A 277 -7.27 -21.83 -15.01
CA ALA A 277 -6.98 -22.50 -13.74
C ALA A 277 -6.35 -21.60 -12.66
N GLU A 278 -6.55 -22.01 -11.41
CA GLU A 278 -5.85 -21.48 -10.24
C GLU A 278 -4.86 -22.50 -9.66
N VAL A 279 -3.73 -22.00 -9.17
CA VAL A 279 -2.67 -22.78 -8.52
C VAL A 279 -2.55 -22.34 -7.07
N TRP A 280 -2.76 -23.27 -6.14
CA TRP A 280 -2.87 -23.00 -4.71
C TRP A 280 -1.69 -23.62 -3.95
N PHE A 281 -0.72 -22.79 -3.62
CA PHE A 281 0.42 -23.17 -2.79
C PHE A 281 0.06 -23.10 -1.31
N ASN A 282 0.71 -23.94 -0.51
CA ASN A 282 0.49 -24.07 0.93
C ASN A 282 -0.94 -24.47 1.33
N TYR A 283 -1.69 -25.09 0.43
CA TYR A 283 -3.00 -25.67 0.74
C TYR A 283 -2.85 -26.98 1.52
N GLN A 284 -2.55 -26.89 2.80
CA GLN A 284 -2.16 -28.03 3.64
C GLN A 284 -2.63 -27.85 5.07
N ALA A 285 -2.73 -28.93 5.85
CA ALA A 285 -3.09 -28.82 7.26
C ALA A 285 -2.09 -27.94 8.02
N ALA A 286 -2.58 -27.02 8.84
CA ALA A 286 -1.74 -26.12 9.65
C ALA A 286 -0.93 -26.88 10.73
N ALA A 287 -1.42 -28.03 11.18
CA ALA A 287 -0.76 -28.90 12.14
C ALA A 287 -1.10 -30.37 11.83
N CYS A 288 -0.27 -31.29 12.32
CA CYS A 288 -0.52 -32.72 12.16
C CYS A 288 -1.89 -33.11 12.74
N GLY A 289 -2.72 -33.81 11.95
CA GLY A 289 -4.08 -34.22 12.34
C GLY A 289 -5.13 -33.10 12.32
N GLY A 290 -4.75 -31.87 11.95
CA GLY A 290 -5.67 -30.75 11.82
C GLY A 290 -6.45 -30.79 10.51
N THR A 291 -7.68 -30.26 10.53
CA THR A 291 -8.54 -30.11 9.35
C THR A 291 -8.53 -28.67 8.79
N SER A 292 -7.96 -27.72 9.53
CA SER A 292 -7.82 -26.33 9.08
C SER A 292 -6.62 -26.18 8.15
N SER A 293 -6.83 -25.51 7.01
CA SER A 293 -5.76 -25.19 6.07
C SER A 293 -4.85 -24.08 6.60
N ALA A 294 -3.56 -24.16 6.29
CA ALA A 294 -2.62 -23.06 6.41
C ALA A 294 -2.98 -21.94 5.40
N THR A 295 -2.40 -20.75 5.61
CA THR A 295 -2.60 -19.62 4.69
C THR A 295 -2.15 -20.00 3.28
N THR A 296 -3.12 -20.02 2.36
CA THR A 296 -2.92 -20.46 0.98
C THR A 296 -2.51 -19.29 0.10
N THR A 297 -1.49 -19.48 -0.74
CA THR A 297 -1.10 -18.50 -1.76
C THR A 297 -1.65 -18.93 -3.12
N LYS A 298 -2.48 -18.09 -3.74
CA LYS A 298 -3.13 -18.39 -5.02
C LYS A 298 -2.52 -17.56 -6.14
N VAL A 299 -2.24 -18.22 -7.27
CA VAL A 299 -1.89 -17.59 -8.55
C VAL A 299 -2.71 -18.21 -9.69
N THR A 300 -2.65 -17.63 -10.88
CA THR A 300 -3.34 -18.17 -12.07
C THR A 300 -2.36 -18.67 -13.12
N GLY A 301 -2.76 -19.63 -13.93
CA GLY A 301 -1.95 -20.06 -15.08
C GLY A 301 -1.79 -18.94 -16.10
N ALA A 302 -0.61 -18.90 -16.75
CA ALA A 302 -0.26 -17.87 -17.72
C ALA A 302 -0.07 -18.48 -19.12
N THR A 303 1.08 -19.11 -19.39
CA THR A 303 1.44 -19.62 -20.71
C THR A 303 1.85 -21.08 -20.65
N MET A 304 1.25 -21.90 -21.50
CA MET A 304 1.70 -23.26 -21.77
C MET A 304 2.97 -23.20 -22.63
N LEU A 305 4.02 -23.88 -22.18
CA LEU A 305 5.30 -23.92 -22.87
C LEU A 305 5.42 -25.19 -23.72
N LYS A 306 5.03 -26.33 -23.15
CA LYS A 306 5.10 -27.62 -23.83
C LYS A 306 4.13 -28.60 -23.20
N THR A 307 3.50 -29.42 -24.03
CA THR A 307 2.71 -30.57 -23.57
C THR A 307 2.96 -31.78 -24.46
N ASP A 308 2.73 -32.97 -23.93
CA ASP A 308 2.84 -34.26 -24.63
C ASP A 308 1.87 -35.28 -24.01
N ALA A 309 1.01 -35.88 -24.83
CA ALA A 309 0.01 -36.84 -24.38
C ALA A 309 0.59 -38.27 -24.18
N THR A 310 1.71 -38.61 -24.82
CA THR A 310 2.37 -39.93 -24.69
C THR A 310 3.22 -40.02 -23.42
N LEU A 311 3.73 -38.89 -22.93
CA LEU A 311 4.39 -38.80 -21.63
C LEU A 311 3.52 -38.14 -20.56
N ASP A 312 2.29 -37.82 -20.92
CA ASP A 312 1.27 -37.17 -20.10
C ASP A 312 1.80 -36.05 -19.20
N TYR A 313 2.49 -35.07 -19.79
CA TYR A 313 3.00 -33.92 -19.04
C TYR A 313 2.68 -32.61 -19.74
N THR A 314 2.61 -31.56 -18.93
CA THR A 314 2.54 -30.16 -19.36
C THR A 314 3.50 -29.31 -18.53
N LEU A 315 4.36 -28.58 -19.23
CA LEU A 315 5.20 -27.50 -18.71
C LEU A 315 4.51 -26.16 -19.02
N TYR A 316 4.34 -25.34 -17.99
CA TYR A 316 3.66 -24.05 -18.12
C TYR A 316 4.21 -23.02 -17.13
N THR A 317 3.74 -21.78 -17.26
CA THR A 317 4.10 -20.62 -16.43
C THR A 317 2.86 -20.10 -15.70
N VAL A 318 3.05 -19.30 -14.65
CA VAL A 318 1.97 -18.66 -13.90
C VAL A 318 2.10 -17.13 -13.89
N ASN A 319 0.98 -16.45 -13.66
CA ASN A 319 0.97 -15.03 -13.35
C ASN A 319 1.43 -14.81 -11.89
N ASN A 320 1.89 -13.60 -11.58
CA ASN A 320 2.29 -13.19 -10.22
C ASN A 320 3.34 -14.13 -9.58
N PHE A 321 4.24 -14.68 -10.40
CA PHE A 321 5.23 -15.68 -10.00
C PHE A 321 6.12 -15.27 -8.80
N ALA A 322 6.37 -13.98 -8.62
CA ALA A 322 7.13 -13.48 -7.47
C ALA A 322 6.51 -13.88 -6.12
N ASN A 323 5.19 -14.07 -6.06
CA ASN A 323 4.48 -14.53 -4.86
C ASN A 323 4.82 -15.97 -4.48
N LEU A 324 5.48 -16.73 -5.38
CA LEU A 324 5.85 -18.12 -5.15
C LEU A 324 7.30 -18.30 -4.69
N ALA A 325 8.06 -17.21 -4.51
CA ALA A 325 9.48 -17.28 -4.19
C ALA A 325 9.75 -18.09 -2.91
N SER A 326 8.95 -17.87 -1.87
CA SER A 326 9.05 -18.54 -0.57
C SER A 326 8.76 -20.04 -0.63
N PHE A 327 8.14 -20.56 -1.69
CA PHE A 327 7.85 -21.99 -1.84
C PHE A 327 8.97 -22.77 -2.51
N GLY A 328 10.01 -22.11 -3.01
CA GLY A 328 11.18 -22.82 -3.53
C GLY A 328 10.88 -23.59 -4.81
N TYR A 329 11.70 -24.58 -5.15
CA TYR A 329 11.53 -25.35 -6.38
C TYR A 329 12.20 -26.73 -6.34
N LEU A 330 11.58 -27.70 -7.00
CA LEU A 330 12.14 -29.03 -7.13
C LEU A 330 13.19 -29.10 -8.25
N GLY A 331 14.11 -30.04 -8.06
CA GLY A 331 15.11 -30.42 -9.05
C GLY A 331 14.68 -31.64 -9.84
N LEU A 332 15.31 -31.85 -10.99
CA LEU A 332 15.10 -33.00 -11.85
C LEU A 332 16.28 -33.96 -11.75
N ASP A 333 15.97 -35.25 -11.73
CA ASP A 333 16.94 -36.32 -11.88
C ASP A 333 16.59 -37.08 -13.16
N ASN A 334 17.35 -36.81 -14.23
CA ASN A 334 17.05 -37.30 -15.58
C ASN A 334 17.60 -38.71 -15.85
N ARG A 335 18.04 -39.43 -14.82
CA ARG A 335 18.35 -40.85 -14.92
C ARG A 335 17.07 -41.69 -15.01
N LEU A 336 17.22 -42.93 -15.44
CA LEU A 336 16.15 -43.91 -15.28
C LEU A 336 15.99 -44.25 -13.79
N PRO A 337 14.75 -44.38 -13.29
CA PRO A 337 14.49 -44.93 -11.96
C PRO A 337 15.14 -46.31 -11.77
N VAL A 338 15.54 -46.62 -10.54
CA VAL A 338 16.20 -47.86 -10.14
C VAL A 338 15.23 -48.67 -9.30
N GLN A 339 15.00 -49.92 -9.69
CA GLN A 339 14.13 -50.81 -8.94
C GLN A 339 14.67 -51.01 -7.51
N GLY A 340 13.81 -50.88 -6.51
CA GLY A 340 14.22 -50.95 -5.11
C GLY A 340 14.52 -49.59 -4.46
N GLU A 341 14.67 -48.52 -5.24
CA GLU A 341 15.04 -47.22 -4.67
C GLU A 341 13.89 -46.55 -3.93
N GLU A 342 14.18 -45.91 -2.81
CA GLU A 342 13.17 -45.27 -1.98
C GLU A 342 12.68 -43.95 -2.58
N ILE A 343 11.37 -43.76 -2.52
CA ILE A 343 10.68 -42.58 -3.04
C ILE A 343 9.71 -42.01 -2.01
N PHE A 344 9.21 -40.83 -2.30
CA PHE A 344 8.04 -40.25 -1.65
C PHE A 344 7.30 -39.33 -2.62
N ILE A 345 6.00 -39.15 -2.38
CA ILE A 345 5.09 -38.44 -3.29
C ILE A 345 4.29 -37.39 -2.51
N PRO A 346 4.67 -36.10 -2.58
CA PRO A 346 3.80 -35.00 -2.15
C PRO A 346 2.68 -34.77 -3.16
N GLN A 347 1.43 -34.75 -2.69
CA GLN A 347 0.26 -34.82 -3.56
C GLN A 347 -0.98 -34.14 -2.94
N HIS A 348 -1.99 -33.89 -3.78
CA HIS A 348 -3.35 -33.50 -3.36
C HIS A 348 -4.36 -34.61 -3.72
N PRO A 349 -4.38 -35.72 -2.97
CA PRO A 349 -5.26 -36.86 -3.25
C PRO A 349 -6.73 -36.45 -3.01
N GLY A 350 -7.61 -36.79 -3.96
CA GLY A 350 -8.99 -36.31 -4.00
C GLY A 350 -9.13 -34.79 -4.11
N GLY A 351 -8.03 -34.06 -4.27
CA GLY A 351 -7.97 -32.60 -4.16
C GLY A 351 -8.07 -32.06 -2.75
N ARG A 352 -7.88 -32.89 -1.74
CA ARG A 352 -7.86 -32.49 -0.33
C ARG A 352 -6.60 -31.68 -0.01
N LEU A 353 -6.48 -31.30 1.27
CA LEU A 353 -5.23 -30.77 1.84
C LEU A 353 -4.02 -31.64 1.48
N LYS A 354 -2.86 -31.02 1.31
CA LYS A 354 -1.63 -31.71 0.88
C LYS A 354 -1.26 -32.87 1.79
N GLU A 355 -1.05 -34.04 1.19
CA GLU A 355 -0.63 -35.27 1.84
C GLU A 355 0.69 -35.79 1.26
N LEU A 356 1.37 -36.66 2.02
CA LEU A 356 2.60 -37.32 1.64
C LEU A 356 2.41 -38.84 1.66
N GLY A 357 2.69 -39.47 0.51
CA GLY A 357 2.89 -40.91 0.40
C GLY A 357 4.36 -41.24 0.68
N VAL A 358 4.65 -41.76 1.88
CA VAL A 358 6.02 -42.04 2.36
C VAL A 358 6.22 -43.51 2.73
N VAL A 359 5.18 -44.15 3.26
CA VAL A 359 5.18 -45.56 3.65
C VAL A 359 4.23 -46.37 2.79
N SER A 360 4.41 -47.68 2.76
CA SER A 360 3.58 -48.64 2.06
C SER A 360 3.49 -49.95 2.85
N ASP A 361 2.27 -50.33 3.20
CA ASP A 361 1.90 -51.55 3.93
C ASP A 361 2.22 -52.83 3.14
N HIS A 362 2.28 -52.74 1.82
CA HIS A 362 2.77 -53.79 0.91
C HIS A 362 4.22 -54.20 1.16
N ARG A 363 4.93 -53.50 2.05
CA ARG A 363 6.27 -53.83 2.53
C ARG A 363 6.34 -53.83 4.06
N SER A 364 5.43 -54.51 4.75
CA SER A 364 5.43 -54.58 6.22
C SER A 364 5.55 -53.18 6.88
N GLY A 365 4.87 -52.17 6.31
CA GLY A 365 4.94 -50.76 6.74
C GLY A 365 6.24 -50.02 6.39
N GLY A 366 7.02 -50.56 5.44
CA GLY A 366 8.28 -50.01 4.97
C GLY A 366 8.11 -48.76 4.10
N ARG A 367 9.22 -48.11 3.77
CA ARG A 367 9.19 -46.92 2.90
C ARG A 367 8.72 -47.28 1.50
N CYS A 368 8.05 -46.31 0.89
CA CYS A 368 7.75 -46.25 -0.53
C CYS A 368 9.00 -46.47 -1.39
N ILE A 369 8.88 -47.27 -2.45
CA ILE A 369 9.97 -47.50 -3.40
C ILE A 369 9.48 -47.56 -4.85
N VAL A 370 10.42 -47.57 -5.79
CA VAL A 370 10.18 -47.98 -7.19
C VAL A 370 10.11 -49.50 -7.26
N ASP A 371 8.91 -50.05 -7.46
CA ASP A 371 8.68 -51.50 -7.60
C ASP A 371 9.08 -52.01 -8.99
N THR A 372 8.86 -51.20 -10.02
CA THR A 372 9.22 -51.50 -11.42
C THR A 372 9.90 -50.28 -12.03
N ALA A 373 11.19 -50.40 -12.37
CA ALA A 373 11.98 -49.29 -12.92
C ALA A 373 11.50 -48.82 -14.29
N VAL A 374 11.04 -49.73 -15.14
CA VAL A 374 10.58 -49.45 -16.50
C VAL A 374 9.37 -50.32 -16.81
N GLN A 375 8.26 -49.66 -17.15
CA GLN A 375 7.03 -50.28 -17.62
C GLN A 375 6.36 -49.37 -18.66
N ASN A 376 5.31 -49.90 -19.29
CA ASN A 376 4.46 -49.11 -20.17
C ASN A 376 3.56 -48.20 -19.34
N GLY A 377 3.42 -46.95 -19.78
CA GLY A 377 2.36 -46.04 -19.35
C GLY A 377 1.37 -45.86 -20.49
N THR A 378 1.09 -44.61 -20.85
CA THR A 378 0.37 -44.27 -22.09
C THR A 378 1.21 -44.53 -23.34
N GLY A 379 2.54 -44.69 -23.20
CA GLY A 379 3.45 -45.17 -24.22
C GLY A 379 4.30 -46.36 -23.77
N THR A 380 5.13 -46.88 -24.69
CA THR A 380 6.03 -48.01 -24.41
C THR A 380 7.23 -47.58 -23.58
N ASN A 381 7.50 -48.27 -22.47
CA ASN A 381 8.65 -48.01 -21.58
C ASN A 381 8.77 -46.55 -21.10
N THR A 382 7.63 -45.88 -20.91
CA THR A 382 7.56 -44.47 -20.51
C THR A 382 7.61 -44.27 -19.01
N ASP A 383 7.34 -45.31 -18.22
CA ASP A 383 6.91 -45.16 -16.83
C ASP A 383 7.72 -45.99 -15.84
N ALA A 384 7.76 -45.51 -14.60
CA ALA A 384 8.13 -46.29 -13.43
C ALA A 384 6.88 -46.63 -12.63
N GLY A 385 6.82 -47.87 -12.12
CA GLY A 385 5.74 -48.39 -11.30
C GLY A 385 6.11 -48.42 -9.82
N TYR A 386 5.13 -48.11 -8.96
CA TYR A 386 5.27 -48.11 -7.50
C TYR A 386 3.93 -48.38 -6.83
N LYS A 387 3.97 -48.84 -5.58
CA LYS A 387 2.80 -49.10 -4.73
C LYS A 387 2.57 -48.05 -3.64
N CYS A 388 3.16 -46.87 -3.79
CA CYS A 388 2.83 -45.73 -2.95
C CYS A 388 1.39 -45.31 -3.21
N ASP A 389 0.60 -45.18 -2.17
CA ASP A 389 -0.79 -44.75 -2.31
C ASP A 389 -0.89 -43.39 -2.97
N THR A 390 -1.81 -43.31 -3.92
CA THR A 390 -2.29 -42.07 -4.54
C THR A 390 -3.81 -42.18 -4.69
N GLU A 391 -4.45 -41.08 -5.10
CA GLU A 391 -5.88 -41.07 -5.45
C GLU A 391 -6.10 -40.16 -6.65
N GLY A 392 -7.29 -40.22 -7.24
CA GLY A 392 -7.71 -39.26 -8.26
C GLY A 392 -7.44 -37.82 -7.79
N GLY A 393 -6.74 -37.04 -8.62
CA GLY A 393 -6.25 -35.71 -8.25
C GLY A 393 -4.77 -35.60 -7.89
N SER A 394 -4.16 -36.74 -7.58
CA SER A 394 -2.71 -36.85 -7.42
C SER A 394 -1.99 -36.76 -8.77
N SER A 395 -2.71 -36.84 -9.88
CA SER A 395 -2.24 -36.53 -11.23
C SER A 395 -1.35 -35.29 -11.24
N GLY A 396 -0.12 -35.44 -11.71
CA GLY A 396 0.87 -34.37 -11.86
C GLY A 396 1.78 -34.24 -10.64
N SER A 397 1.59 -35.07 -9.61
CA SER A 397 2.47 -35.10 -8.43
C SER A 397 3.88 -35.55 -8.82
N PRO A 398 4.92 -34.93 -8.22
CA PRO A 398 6.29 -35.35 -8.43
C PRO A 398 6.59 -36.63 -7.64
N VAL A 399 7.19 -37.62 -8.30
CA VAL A 399 7.77 -38.80 -7.65
C VAL A 399 9.24 -38.49 -7.35
N ILE A 400 9.60 -38.40 -6.08
CA ILE A 400 10.91 -37.90 -5.64
C ILE A 400 11.75 -39.04 -5.10
N ALA A 401 12.96 -39.24 -5.63
CA ALA A 401 13.92 -40.19 -5.08
C ALA A 401 14.54 -39.65 -3.79
N ARG A 402 14.59 -40.47 -2.73
CA ARG A 402 15.25 -40.09 -1.47
C ARG A 402 16.76 -39.94 -1.60
N SER A 403 17.37 -40.67 -2.52
CA SER A 403 18.82 -40.66 -2.75
C SER A 403 19.32 -39.30 -3.26
N SER A 404 18.50 -38.62 -4.09
CA SER A 404 18.87 -37.35 -4.72
C SER A 404 18.01 -36.16 -4.28
N ASN A 405 16.86 -36.39 -3.64
CA ASN A 405 15.83 -35.39 -3.33
C ASN A 405 15.31 -34.64 -4.57
N LYS A 406 15.34 -35.31 -5.72
CA LYS A 406 14.94 -34.78 -7.02
C LYS A 406 13.87 -35.66 -7.65
N VAL A 407 13.10 -35.06 -8.54
CA VAL A 407 11.99 -35.72 -9.24
C VAL A 407 12.56 -36.68 -10.28
N ILE A 408 12.18 -37.95 -10.20
CA ILE A 408 12.56 -39.02 -11.14
C ILE A 408 11.40 -39.39 -12.10
N ALA A 409 10.16 -39.15 -11.68
CA ALA A 409 8.96 -39.41 -12.48
C ALA A 409 7.81 -38.44 -12.14
N LEU A 410 6.84 -38.31 -13.04
CA LEU A 410 5.61 -37.52 -12.88
C LEU A 410 4.41 -38.46 -12.81
N HIS A 411 3.72 -38.53 -11.66
CA HIS A 411 2.57 -39.42 -11.48
C HIS A 411 1.44 -39.08 -12.47
N HIS A 412 0.83 -40.11 -13.08
CA HIS A 412 -0.31 -39.92 -14.00
C HIS A 412 -1.32 -41.07 -14.07
N LEU A 413 -0.90 -42.32 -13.82
CA LEU A 413 -1.83 -43.46 -13.80
C LEU A 413 -2.01 -44.00 -12.39
N GLY A 414 -3.28 -44.12 -12.00
CA GLY A 414 -3.72 -44.69 -10.74
C GLY A 414 -4.06 -46.18 -10.82
N GLY A 415 -3.79 -46.91 -9.74
CA GLY A 415 -4.15 -48.31 -9.52
C GLY A 415 -3.36 -48.89 -8.34
N CYS A 416 -3.57 -50.15 -7.96
CA CYS A 416 -2.74 -50.75 -6.89
C CYS A 416 -1.24 -50.65 -7.25
N ASN A 417 -0.92 -50.82 -8.54
CA ASN A 417 0.36 -50.43 -9.10
C ASN A 417 0.21 -49.06 -9.77
N ASN A 418 0.53 -48.00 -9.03
CA ASN A 418 0.60 -46.65 -9.55
C ASN A 418 1.78 -46.48 -10.51
N SER A 419 1.71 -45.49 -11.41
CA SER A 419 2.83 -45.19 -12.30
C SER A 419 3.05 -43.72 -12.59
N GLY A 420 4.30 -43.39 -12.93
CA GLY A 420 4.71 -42.05 -13.31
C GLY A 420 5.61 -42.03 -14.54
N ALA A 421 5.39 -41.07 -15.42
CA ALA A 421 6.18 -40.86 -16.62
C ALA A 421 7.60 -40.40 -16.26
N HIS A 422 8.60 -41.00 -16.90
CA HIS A 422 10.01 -40.77 -16.60
C HIS A 422 10.48 -39.35 -16.90
N ILE A 423 11.16 -38.73 -15.93
CA ILE A 423 11.87 -37.46 -16.17
C ILE A 423 12.98 -37.63 -17.20
N SER A 424 13.60 -38.82 -17.31
CA SER A 424 14.58 -39.13 -18.37
C SER A 424 14.00 -39.04 -19.80
N LYS A 425 12.67 -39.17 -19.95
CA LYS A 425 11.96 -39.05 -21.23
C LYS A 425 11.36 -37.65 -21.44
N ILE A 426 10.93 -37.00 -20.36
CA ILE A 426 10.38 -35.63 -20.39
C ILE A 426 11.50 -34.61 -20.62
N TRP A 427 12.62 -34.72 -19.90
CA TRP A 427 13.71 -33.74 -19.92
C TRP A 427 14.20 -33.35 -21.33
N PRO A 428 14.48 -34.28 -22.25
CA PRO A 428 14.90 -33.94 -23.61
C PRO A 428 13.90 -33.04 -24.37
N GLN A 429 12.60 -33.13 -24.06
CA GLN A 429 11.57 -32.32 -24.72
C GLN A 429 11.47 -30.89 -24.18
N VAL A 430 11.99 -30.63 -22.98
CA VAL A 430 11.85 -29.34 -22.29
C VAL A 430 13.18 -28.65 -22.00
N ALA A 431 14.32 -29.31 -22.26
CA ALA A 431 15.65 -28.85 -21.87
C ALA A 431 15.96 -27.41 -22.32
N THR A 432 15.47 -27.00 -23.49
CA THR A 432 15.67 -25.66 -24.04
C THR A 432 15.06 -24.54 -23.17
N TYR A 433 13.95 -24.81 -22.46
CA TYR A 433 13.37 -23.87 -21.51
C TYR A 433 14.24 -23.67 -20.25
N PHE A 434 15.20 -24.56 -20.02
CA PHE A 434 16.14 -24.52 -18.89
C PHE A 434 17.58 -24.27 -19.34
N ASN A 435 17.78 -23.68 -20.52
CA ASN A 435 19.11 -23.44 -21.09
C ASN A 435 19.97 -24.73 -21.19
N ASN A 436 19.31 -25.88 -21.37
CA ASN A 436 19.92 -27.21 -21.39
C ASN A 436 20.63 -27.63 -20.08
N VAL A 437 20.33 -26.96 -18.96
CA VAL A 437 20.87 -27.30 -17.63
C VAL A 437 19.78 -27.95 -16.78
N VAL A 438 20.00 -29.20 -16.37
CA VAL A 438 19.06 -29.93 -15.51
C VAL A 438 18.89 -29.17 -14.19
N PRO A 439 17.66 -28.78 -13.79
CA PRO A 439 17.44 -28.09 -12.52
C PRO A 439 17.94 -28.90 -11.32
N GLY A 440 18.83 -28.32 -10.52
CA GLY A 440 19.41 -29.00 -9.35
C GLY A 440 18.46 -29.13 -8.15
N GLY A 441 17.33 -28.40 -8.17
CA GLY A 441 16.48 -28.20 -7.00
C GLY A 441 17.05 -27.14 -6.08
N ASP A 442 16.21 -26.49 -5.30
CA ASP A 442 16.73 -25.71 -4.19
C ASP A 442 17.30 -26.68 -3.14
N ILE A 443 18.48 -26.42 -2.60
CA ILE A 443 19.04 -27.28 -1.55
C ILE A 443 18.37 -26.86 -0.24
N GLY A 444 17.09 -27.20 -0.06
CA GLY A 444 16.40 -27.26 1.23
C GLY A 444 17.08 -28.21 2.22
N GLY A 445 18.23 -27.73 2.68
CA GLY A 445 19.13 -28.27 3.70
C GLY A 445 19.81 -27.14 4.48
N GLY A 446 19.41 -25.89 4.29
CA GLY A 446 19.23 -25.04 5.45
C GLY A 446 17.79 -25.28 5.92
N THR A 447 17.55 -25.32 7.23
CA THR A 447 16.48 -24.43 7.73
C THR A 447 16.54 -23.17 6.88
N PRO A 448 15.44 -22.58 6.34
CA PRO A 448 15.56 -21.23 5.82
C PRO A 448 16.37 -20.50 6.88
N THR A 449 17.60 -20.09 6.55
CA THR A 449 18.51 -19.53 7.55
C THR A 449 17.76 -18.28 7.91
N ASN A 450 17.02 -18.34 9.03
CA ASN A 450 15.86 -17.51 9.24
C ASN A 450 16.23 -16.11 8.80
N GLN A 451 15.68 -15.70 7.65
CA GLN A 451 16.14 -14.47 7.04
C GLN A 451 15.52 -13.39 7.87
N ALA A 452 16.34 -12.80 8.74
CA ALA A 452 15.89 -11.79 9.67
C ALA A 452 14.96 -10.81 8.92
N PRO A 453 13.77 -10.54 9.47
CA PRO A 453 12.75 -9.74 8.79
C PRO A 453 13.39 -8.43 8.34
N THR A 454 13.02 -7.87 7.20
CA THR A 454 13.49 -6.52 6.85
C THR A 454 12.67 -5.50 7.62
N ALA A 455 13.26 -4.94 8.68
CA ALA A 455 12.65 -3.84 9.42
C ALA A 455 12.54 -2.62 8.50
N ASN A 456 11.32 -2.11 8.34
CA ASN A 456 11.10 -0.93 7.52
C ASN A 456 9.92 -0.12 8.04
N PHE A 457 10.05 1.19 7.94
CA PHE A 457 8.97 2.11 8.26
C PHE A 457 9.14 3.42 7.52
N THR A 458 8.02 4.11 7.35
CA THR A 458 7.94 5.52 6.99
C THR A 458 7.34 6.31 8.13
N PHE A 459 7.51 7.63 8.10
CA PHE A 459 6.91 8.51 9.10
C PHE A 459 6.47 9.81 8.44
N SER A 460 5.50 10.47 9.07
CA SER A 460 5.20 11.87 8.83
C SER A 460 5.17 12.60 10.16
N SER A 461 5.63 13.85 10.16
CA SER A 461 5.69 14.69 11.36
C SER A 461 4.82 15.91 11.16
N SER A 462 3.97 16.20 12.14
CA SER A 462 3.15 17.40 12.21
C SER A 462 3.33 18.01 13.61
N GLY A 463 4.04 19.13 13.67
CA GLY A 463 4.51 19.65 14.94
C GLY A 463 5.36 18.63 15.71
N LEU A 464 5.13 18.57 17.02
CA LEU A 464 5.84 17.64 17.91
C LEU A 464 5.34 16.19 17.80
N THR A 465 4.36 15.91 16.95
CA THR A 465 3.80 14.57 16.77
C THR A 465 4.32 13.92 15.50
N ALA A 466 4.91 12.73 15.62
CA ALA A 466 5.27 11.86 14.51
C ALA A 466 4.32 10.66 14.46
N THR A 467 3.78 10.37 13.28
CA THR A 467 2.98 9.18 13.02
C THR A 467 3.78 8.24 12.14
N PHE A 468 3.92 7.00 12.59
CA PHE A 468 4.72 5.97 11.95
C PHE A 468 3.84 5.00 11.18
N THR A 469 4.35 4.49 10.07
CA THR A 469 3.73 3.39 9.33
C THR A 469 4.76 2.29 9.17
N ASP A 470 4.53 1.17 9.84
CA ASP A 470 5.32 -0.05 9.67
C ASP A 470 5.10 -0.60 8.25
N SER A 471 6.20 -0.82 7.54
CA SER A 471 6.24 -1.43 6.22
C SER A 471 7.24 -2.59 6.19
N SER A 472 7.52 -3.17 7.36
CA SER A 472 8.46 -4.27 7.54
C SER A 472 7.91 -5.51 6.86
N THR A 473 8.81 -6.27 6.25
CA THR A 473 8.46 -7.50 5.54
C THR A 473 9.33 -8.62 6.04
N ASP A 474 8.78 -9.81 6.06
CA ASP A 474 9.54 -11.02 6.28
C ASP A 474 9.43 -11.86 5.01
N SER A 475 10.59 -12.26 4.46
CA SER A 475 10.67 -12.92 3.16
C SER A 475 10.40 -14.42 3.23
N ASP A 476 10.58 -15.01 4.40
CA ASP A 476 10.46 -16.45 4.67
C ASP A 476 9.55 -16.76 5.86
N GLY A 477 9.01 -15.73 6.54
CA GLY A 477 8.05 -15.90 7.63
C GLY A 477 7.03 -14.76 7.78
N THR A 478 6.63 -14.53 9.02
CA THR A 478 5.70 -13.48 9.47
C THR A 478 6.27 -12.79 10.70
N ILE A 479 5.97 -11.49 10.85
CA ILE A 479 6.44 -10.71 12.01
C ILE A 479 5.59 -11.02 13.25
N SER A 480 6.20 -11.69 14.23
CA SER A 480 5.60 -12.10 15.51
C SER A 480 5.49 -10.96 16.52
N SER A 481 6.44 -10.01 16.53
CA SER A 481 6.43 -8.88 17.47
C SER A 481 7.14 -7.64 16.93
N ARG A 482 6.78 -6.49 17.50
CA ARG A 482 7.29 -5.15 17.15
C ARG A 482 7.68 -4.43 18.44
N SER A 483 8.82 -3.75 18.40
CA SER A 483 9.31 -2.92 19.50
C SER A 483 9.88 -1.61 18.94
N TRP A 484 9.18 -0.52 19.24
CA TRP A 484 9.58 0.84 18.89
C TRP A 484 10.36 1.46 20.05
N ASN A 485 11.46 2.14 19.73
CA ASN A 485 12.14 3.08 20.62
C ASN A 485 12.14 4.45 19.95
N PHE A 486 11.54 5.45 20.59
CA PHE A 486 11.38 6.77 20.01
C PHE A 486 12.59 7.69 20.19
N GLY A 487 13.68 7.22 20.81
CA GLY A 487 14.89 8.02 21.00
C GLY A 487 14.81 9.07 22.12
N ASP A 488 13.67 9.17 22.83
CA ASP A 488 13.46 10.00 24.02
C ASP A 488 13.31 9.17 25.32
N GLY A 489 13.62 7.87 25.25
CA GLY A 489 13.47 6.91 26.35
C GLY A 489 12.11 6.22 26.42
N THR A 490 11.14 6.59 25.59
CA THR A 490 9.82 5.93 25.53
C THR A 490 9.74 4.87 24.43
N THR A 491 8.83 3.90 24.58
CA THR A 491 8.68 2.74 23.68
C THR A 491 7.22 2.45 23.31
N SER A 492 7.00 1.61 22.30
CA SER A 492 5.67 1.10 21.92
C SER A 492 5.75 -0.28 21.26
N THR A 493 4.70 -1.08 21.35
CA THR A 493 4.54 -2.36 20.63
C THR A 493 3.44 -2.33 19.57
N ALA A 494 2.76 -1.19 19.38
CA ALA A 494 1.73 -1.04 18.36
C ALA A 494 2.32 -1.16 16.95
N THR A 495 1.55 -1.67 15.99
CA THR A 495 2.00 -1.83 14.60
C THR A 495 2.43 -0.51 13.98
N SER A 496 1.58 0.51 14.07
CA SER A 496 1.83 1.85 13.53
C SER A 496 1.51 2.91 14.58
N PRO A 497 2.44 3.21 15.51
CA PRO A 497 2.19 4.13 16.62
C PRO A 497 2.17 5.59 16.16
N SER A 498 1.52 6.45 16.94
CA SER A 498 1.70 7.90 16.90
C SER A 498 2.38 8.33 18.20
N LYS A 499 3.43 9.15 18.09
CA LYS A 499 4.26 9.62 19.21
C LYS A 499 4.34 11.13 19.22
N THR A 500 4.05 11.73 20.37
CA THR A 500 4.27 13.16 20.62
C THR A 500 5.50 13.34 21.51
N TYR A 501 6.44 14.19 21.08
CA TYR A 501 7.67 14.51 21.79
C TYR A 501 7.50 15.75 22.67
N ALA A 502 8.24 15.80 23.78
CA ALA A 502 8.19 16.93 24.71
C ALA A 502 8.89 18.19 24.18
N ALA A 503 9.86 18.02 23.27
CA ALA A 503 10.65 19.12 22.71
C ALA A 503 10.84 18.94 21.20
N ALA A 504 11.10 20.05 20.51
CA ALA A 504 11.55 20.01 19.13
C ALA A 504 12.96 19.41 19.07
N GLY A 505 13.24 18.63 18.04
CA GLY A 505 14.53 17.98 17.89
C GLY A 505 14.50 16.86 16.86
N THR A 506 15.68 16.33 16.59
CA THR A 506 15.85 15.13 15.80
C THR A 506 16.08 13.94 16.73
N TYR A 507 15.18 12.96 16.66
CA TYR A 507 15.21 11.76 17.48
C TYR A 507 15.57 10.56 16.60
N ASN A 508 16.50 9.72 17.06
CA ASN A 508 16.84 8.47 16.38
C ASN A 508 15.81 7.41 16.76
N VAL A 509 14.75 7.29 15.95
CA VAL A 509 13.68 6.34 16.18
C VAL A 509 14.06 5.00 15.57
N SER A 510 13.94 3.93 16.35
CA SER A 510 14.17 2.57 15.89
C SER A 510 12.92 1.69 16.00
N LEU A 511 12.72 0.86 14.98
CA LEU A 511 11.76 -0.24 14.97
C LEU A 511 12.55 -1.54 14.92
N THR A 512 12.39 -2.35 15.95
CA THR A 512 12.84 -3.75 15.98
C THR A 512 11.65 -4.65 15.69
N VAL A 513 11.77 -5.49 14.68
CA VAL A 513 10.77 -6.54 14.36
C VAL A 513 11.37 -7.91 14.63
N THR A 514 10.57 -8.81 15.19
CA THR A 514 10.91 -10.22 15.38
C THR A 514 10.00 -11.07 14.53
N ASP A 515 10.55 -12.05 13.82
CA ASP A 515 9.75 -13.00 13.04
C ASP A 515 9.22 -14.16 13.91
N ASN A 516 8.43 -15.05 13.29
CA ASN A 516 7.86 -16.24 13.92
C ASN A 516 8.87 -17.38 14.18
N ALA A 517 10.12 -17.23 13.73
CA ALA A 517 11.25 -18.12 13.99
C ALA A 517 12.29 -17.51 14.96
N GLY A 518 12.02 -16.32 15.50
CA GLY A 518 12.78 -15.64 16.54
C GLY A 518 13.95 -14.76 16.07
N ALA A 519 14.21 -14.59 14.77
CA ALA A 519 15.21 -13.63 14.32
C ALA A 519 14.65 -12.21 14.31
N THR A 520 15.57 -11.25 14.39
CA THR A 520 15.22 -9.84 14.56
C THR A 520 15.99 -8.97 13.60
N ASN A 521 15.41 -7.84 13.26
CA ASN A 521 16.09 -6.78 12.54
C ASN A 521 15.63 -5.43 13.05
N THR A 522 16.51 -4.44 12.95
CA THR A 522 16.23 -3.08 13.44
C THR A 522 16.50 -2.07 12.33
N LYS A 523 15.50 -1.25 12.03
CA LYS A 523 15.70 -0.02 11.25
C LYS A 523 15.74 1.16 12.19
N THR A 524 16.72 2.04 12.02
CA THR A 524 16.79 3.34 12.70
C THR A 524 16.67 4.46 11.67
N SER A 525 15.84 5.46 11.93
CA SER A 525 15.76 6.67 11.10
C SER A 525 15.76 7.92 11.99
N ALA A 526 16.43 8.97 11.52
CA ALA A 526 16.38 10.28 12.15
C ALA A 526 15.01 10.94 11.87
N VAL A 527 14.21 11.09 12.91
CA VAL A 527 12.89 11.73 12.86
C VAL A 527 13.02 13.12 13.44
N THR A 528 12.95 14.13 12.58
CA THR A 528 12.92 15.52 13.02
C THR A 528 11.48 15.92 13.28
N VAL A 529 11.14 16.08 14.55
CA VAL A 529 9.93 16.79 14.94
C VAL A 529 10.32 18.23 15.25
N SER A 530 9.70 19.16 14.56
CA SER A 530 9.81 20.57 14.90
C SER A 530 8.62 20.91 15.79
N SER A 531 8.77 21.80 16.77
CA SER A 531 7.57 22.56 17.17
C SER A 531 7.14 23.23 15.89
N GLY A 532 6.02 22.78 15.31
CA GLY A 532 5.78 22.79 13.87
C GLY A 532 6.29 24.08 13.26
N THR A 533 7.15 23.97 12.23
CA THR A 533 7.79 25.10 11.53
C THR A 533 6.93 26.32 11.68
N ALA A 534 7.38 27.26 12.50
CA ALA A 534 6.60 28.45 12.70
C ALA A 534 6.40 29.09 11.33
N LEU A 535 5.15 29.09 10.88
CA LEU A 535 4.84 29.56 9.54
C LEU A 535 5.05 31.08 9.54
N MET A 536 5.82 31.59 8.59
CA MET A 536 6.14 33.03 8.54
C MET A 536 4.90 33.84 8.16
N LEU A 537 4.49 34.74 9.05
CA LEU A 537 3.54 35.79 8.75
C LEU A 537 4.25 36.94 8.03
N THR A 538 3.59 37.45 7.00
CA THR A 538 3.98 38.70 6.34
C THR A 538 3.20 39.85 6.96
N ASN A 539 3.86 40.98 7.20
CA ASN A 539 3.23 42.17 7.79
C ASN A 539 1.94 42.57 7.05
N GLY A 540 0.81 42.54 7.77
CA GLY A 540 -0.50 42.95 7.27
C GLY A 540 -1.21 41.92 6.37
N VAL A 541 -0.62 40.74 6.12
CA VAL A 541 -1.20 39.72 5.23
C VAL A 541 -1.95 38.68 6.06
N PRO A 542 -3.26 38.46 5.81
CA PRO A 542 -4.04 37.44 6.51
C PRO A 542 -3.70 36.03 6.02
N VAL A 543 -3.62 35.09 6.96
CA VAL A 543 -3.58 33.65 6.69
C VAL A 543 -4.95 33.05 7.00
N ASN A 544 -5.64 32.58 5.96
CA ASN A 544 -7.02 32.11 6.04
C ASN A 544 -7.11 30.59 6.22
N ASN A 545 -8.32 30.12 6.54
CA ASN A 545 -8.69 28.69 6.58
C ASN A 545 -7.85 27.84 7.55
N LEU A 546 -7.44 28.43 8.67
CA LEU A 546 -6.70 27.73 9.71
C LEU A 546 -7.61 26.74 10.44
N ALA A 547 -7.08 25.55 10.72
CA ALA A 547 -7.81 24.50 11.40
C ALA A 547 -6.89 23.63 12.28
N VAL A 548 -7.40 23.22 13.43
CA VAL A 548 -6.79 22.20 14.30
C VAL A 548 -7.90 21.26 14.77
N ALA A 549 -7.81 20.00 14.36
CA ALA A 549 -8.88 19.02 14.53
C ALA A 549 -8.98 18.42 15.95
N THR A 550 -7.97 18.61 16.80
CA THR A 550 -7.87 17.97 18.12
C THR A 550 -7.65 19.01 19.20
N ALA A 551 -8.52 19.03 20.21
CA ALA A 551 -8.35 19.89 21.37
C ALA A 551 -7.01 19.61 22.07
N GLY A 552 -6.37 20.67 22.54
CA GLY A 552 -5.04 20.62 23.16
C GLY A 552 -3.87 20.76 22.19
N ASN A 553 -4.07 20.51 20.89
CA ASN A 553 -3.05 20.74 19.86
C ASN A 553 -2.95 22.21 19.46
N SER A 554 -1.83 22.60 18.86
CA SER A 554 -1.60 23.98 18.46
C SER A 554 -0.84 24.09 17.14
N ILE A 555 -1.06 25.19 16.43
CA ILE A 555 -0.26 25.64 15.29
C ILE A 555 0.51 26.89 15.70
N THR A 556 1.76 27.03 15.24
CA THR A 556 2.60 28.19 15.57
C THR A 556 3.00 28.93 14.30
N TYR A 557 2.95 30.25 14.36
CA TYR A 557 3.39 31.20 13.34
C TYR A 557 4.54 32.05 13.89
N VAL A 558 5.39 32.59 13.02
CA VAL A 558 6.38 33.61 13.41
C VAL A 558 6.26 34.86 12.57
N MET A 559 6.55 36.02 13.15
CA MET A 559 6.71 37.28 12.44
C MET A 559 8.04 37.92 12.85
N ASN A 560 8.88 38.22 11.85
CA ASN A 560 10.07 39.05 12.09
C ASN A 560 9.65 40.51 12.13
N VAL A 561 9.90 41.16 13.27
CA VAL A 561 9.60 42.58 13.48
C VAL A 561 10.93 43.34 13.46
N PRO A 562 11.13 44.28 12.52
CA PRO A 562 12.36 45.04 12.41
C PRO A 562 12.48 46.11 13.51
N ALA A 563 13.66 46.72 13.63
CA ALA A 563 13.85 47.86 14.51
C ALA A 563 12.95 49.03 14.06
N HIS A 564 12.54 49.87 15.02
CA HIS A 564 11.66 51.03 14.79
C HIS A 564 10.25 50.69 14.29
N ALA A 565 9.82 49.43 14.45
CA ALA A 565 8.41 49.09 14.28
C ALA A 565 7.55 49.75 15.39
N THR A 566 6.31 50.09 15.08
CA THR A 566 5.29 50.58 16.03
C THR A 566 3.95 49.88 15.75
N ASN A 567 2.96 50.03 16.64
CA ASN A 567 1.61 49.47 16.47
C ASN A 567 1.58 47.96 16.17
N LEU A 568 2.48 47.17 16.76
CA LEU A 568 2.53 45.73 16.56
C LEU A 568 1.31 45.06 17.20
N LYS A 569 0.55 44.30 16.41
CA LYS A 569 -0.61 43.53 16.87
C LYS A 569 -0.79 42.24 16.07
N PHE A 570 -1.41 41.26 16.71
CA PHE A 570 -1.85 40.01 16.12
C PHE A 570 -3.36 39.85 16.33
N VAL A 571 -4.08 39.54 15.26
CA VAL A 571 -5.55 39.51 15.24
C VAL A 571 -6.01 38.18 14.68
N MET A 572 -6.93 37.53 15.39
CA MET A 572 -7.61 36.31 14.99
C MET A 572 -9.10 36.60 14.78
N SER A 573 -9.70 36.06 13.72
CA SER A 573 -11.13 36.23 13.44
C SER A 573 -11.71 35.10 12.57
N GLY A 574 -13.05 35.00 12.55
CA GLY A 574 -13.80 34.05 11.71
C GLY A 574 -13.73 32.59 12.17
N GLY A 575 -14.23 31.69 11.32
CA GLY A 575 -14.23 30.24 11.57
C GLY A 575 -15.23 29.74 12.61
N THR A 576 -15.12 28.45 12.92
CA THR A 576 -15.89 27.73 13.95
C THR A 576 -14.96 27.16 15.02
N GLY A 577 -15.49 26.74 16.17
CA GLY A 577 -14.71 26.20 17.28
C GLY A 577 -14.15 27.28 18.20
N ASP A 578 -13.08 26.93 18.94
CA ASP A 578 -12.46 27.81 19.94
C ASP A 578 -10.93 27.70 19.90
N ALA A 579 -10.29 28.69 19.26
CA ALA A 579 -8.86 28.86 19.21
C ALA A 579 -8.41 29.91 20.23
N ASP A 580 -7.39 29.58 21.03
CA ASP A 580 -6.72 30.48 21.96
C ASP A 580 -5.38 30.97 21.39
N MET A 581 -5.16 32.29 21.36
CA MET A 581 -3.90 32.90 20.90
C MET A 581 -2.93 33.21 22.06
N TYR A 582 -1.66 32.82 21.86
CA TYR A 582 -0.54 33.16 22.74
C TYR A 582 0.59 33.75 21.89
N VAL A 583 1.17 34.87 22.32
CA VAL A 583 2.27 35.53 21.60
C VAL A 583 3.48 35.71 22.51
N ARG A 584 4.69 35.48 21.98
CA ARG A 584 5.95 35.71 22.71
C ARG A 584 7.11 36.11 21.79
N LEU A 585 7.95 37.03 22.23
CA LEU A 585 9.17 37.48 21.56
C LEU A 585 10.33 36.49 21.77
N ASN A 586 11.03 36.17 20.68
CA ASN A 586 12.26 35.39 20.58
C ASN A 586 12.20 33.93 21.09
N ALA A 587 11.03 33.44 21.50
CA ALA A 587 10.81 32.06 21.88
C ALA A 587 9.34 31.65 21.68
N ALA A 588 9.09 30.37 21.43
CA ALA A 588 7.74 29.85 21.37
C ALA A 588 7.00 30.05 22.72
N PRO A 589 5.75 30.54 22.71
CA PRO A 589 4.94 30.65 23.91
C PRO A 589 4.49 29.27 24.41
N THR A 590 4.24 29.16 25.71
CA THR A 590 3.54 28.03 26.33
C THR A 590 2.23 28.52 26.94
N THR A 591 1.38 27.61 27.43
CA THR A 591 0.15 27.98 28.14
C THR A 591 0.41 28.71 29.47
N THR A 592 1.66 28.69 29.97
CA THR A 592 2.07 29.34 31.23
C THR A 592 3.09 30.46 31.02
N THR A 593 3.72 30.56 29.84
CA THR A 593 4.78 31.54 29.55
C THR A 593 4.52 32.20 28.19
N TYR A 594 4.07 33.44 28.21
CA TYR A 594 3.72 34.25 27.04
C TYR A 594 3.86 35.74 27.38
N ASP A 595 3.99 36.58 26.36
CA ASP A 595 4.01 38.04 26.52
C ASP A 595 2.60 38.62 26.41
N CYS A 596 1.71 37.94 25.68
CA CYS A 596 0.36 38.41 25.45
C CYS A 596 -0.62 37.26 25.16
N ARG A 597 -1.79 37.34 25.80
CA ARG A 597 -2.96 36.45 25.64
C ARG A 597 -4.26 37.25 25.82
N PRO A 598 -5.26 37.19 24.93
CA PRO A 598 -6.46 38.03 25.00
C PRO A 598 -7.56 37.60 25.99
N TYR A 599 -7.52 36.37 26.52
CA TYR A 599 -8.51 35.81 27.46
C TYR A 599 -9.98 35.96 27.01
N GLN A 600 -10.26 35.68 25.75
CA GLN A 600 -11.62 35.70 25.20
C GLN A 600 -12.10 34.27 24.95
N THR A 601 -13.40 34.10 24.76
CA THR A 601 -13.97 32.84 24.30
C THR A 601 -14.31 32.93 22.81
N GLY A 602 -13.94 31.92 22.04
CA GLY A 602 -14.16 31.87 20.59
C GLY A 602 -13.03 32.52 19.79
N ASN A 603 -13.15 32.50 18.46
CA ASN A 603 -12.04 32.81 17.57
C ASN A 603 -11.76 34.31 17.34
N ALA A 604 -12.50 35.21 17.97
CA ALA A 604 -12.34 36.66 17.75
C ALA A 604 -11.43 37.25 18.83
N GLU A 605 -10.12 37.17 18.61
CA GLU A 605 -9.12 37.58 19.61
C GLU A 605 -8.11 38.59 19.06
N THR A 606 -7.62 39.49 19.90
CA THR A 606 -6.58 40.46 19.52
C THR A 606 -5.53 40.58 20.61
N CYS A 607 -4.28 40.42 20.21
CA CYS A 607 -3.11 40.64 21.02
C CYS A 607 -2.39 41.93 20.56
N ASN A 608 -2.40 42.97 21.40
CA ASN A 608 -1.70 44.22 21.14
C ASN A 608 -0.37 44.23 21.90
N ILE A 609 0.75 44.42 21.20
CA ILE A 609 2.07 44.53 21.81
C ILE A 609 2.37 46.01 22.08
N ALA A 610 2.37 46.39 23.37
CA ALA A 610 2.48 47.79 23.80
C ALA A 610 3.78 48.46 23.33
N THR A 611 4.89 47.73 23.26
CA THR A 611 6.17 48.22 22.77
C THR A 611 6.77 47.22 21.78
N ALA A 612 6.76 47.57 20.50
CA ALA A 612 7.27 46.73 19.43
C ALA A 612 8.81 46.67 19.49
N THR A 613 9.33 45.65 20.16
CA THR A 613 10.76 45.38 20.24
C THR A 613 11.18 44.57 19.00
N PRO A 614 12.29 44.91 18.33
CA PRO A 614 12.80 44.11 17.21
C PRO A 614 13.12 42.67 17.63
N GLY A 615 12.79 41.73 16.74
CA GLY A 615 13.01 40.30 16.95
C GLY A 615 11.92 39.44 16.32
N THR A 616 11.96 38.15 16.64
CA THR A 616 11.02 37.17 16.07
C THR A 616 9.89 36.91 17.07
N TYR A 617 8.67 37.31 16.73
CA TYR A 617 7.48 37.02 17.55
C TYR A 617 6.90 35.68 17.13
N TYR A 618 6.72 34.77 18.09
CA TYR A 618 6.05 33.49 17.92
C TYR A 618 4.59 33.62 18.35
N VAL A 619 3.67 33.19 17.50
CA VAL A 619 2.21 33.25 17.68
C VAL A 619 1.66 31.84 17.65
N MET A 620 1.29 31.29 18.81
CA MET A 620 0.67 29.97 18.94
C MET A 620 -0.84 30.11 18.98
N LEU A 621 -1.54 29.40 18.09
CA LEU A 621 -2.98 29.19 18.16
C LEU A 621 -3.23 27.77 18.69
N ARG A 622 -3.77 27.67 19.90
CA ARG A 622 -4.07 26.40 20.56
C ARG A 622 -5.57 26.12 20.47
N ALA A 623 -5.94 24.91 20.06
CA ALA A 623 -7.32 24.46 20.09
C ALA A 623 -7.76 24.26 21.55
N TYR A 624 -8.53 25.19 22.11
CA TYR A 624 -9.29 24.93 23.34
C TYR A 624 -10.37 23.88 23.05
N SER A 625 -11.05 24.05 21.91
CA SER A 625 -11.79 23.01 21.20
C SER A 625 -11.33 22.96 19.73
N ALA A 626 -11.67 21.89 19.01
CA ALA A 626 -11.31 21.79 17.59
C ALA A 626 -11.88 22.99 16.82
N PHE A 627 -11.03 23.67 16.04
CA PHE A 627 -11.42 24.85 15.27
C PHE A 627 -11.11 24.69 13.79
N SER A 628 -11.86 25.41 12.94
CA SER A 628 -11.67 25.39 11.49
C SER A 628 -12.14 26.70 10.85
N GLY A 629 -11.46 27.13 9.79
CA GLY A 629 -11.82 28.35 9.05
C GLY A 629 -11.35 29.64 9.70
N VAL A 630 -10.46 29.57 10.70
CA VAL A 630 -9.93 30.74 11.41
C VAL A 630 -8.96 31.52 10.52
N THR A 631 -8.94 32.84 10.68
CA THR A 631 -8.00 33.75 10.00
C THR A 631 -7.08 34.42 11.00
N LEU A 632 -5.77 34.42 10.74
CA LEU A 632 -4.75 35.07 11.56
C LEU A 632 -4.01 36.17 10.75
N THR A 633 -3.86 37.35 11.34
CA THR A 633 -3.10 38.46 10.75
C THR A 633 -2.16 39.07 11.79
N GLY A 634 -0.87 39.13 11.51
CA GLY A 634 0.08 39.98 12.24
C GLY A 634 0.32 41.28 11.49
N SER A 635 0.44 42.41 12.20
CA SER A 635 0.70 43.70 11.57
C SER A 635 1.51 44.64 12.46
N TYR A 636 2.38 45.44 11.86
CA TYR A 636 3.11 46.55 12.48
C TYR A 636 3.32 47.69 11.46
N SER A 637 3.60 48.89 11.95
CA SER A 637 4.00 50.04 11.16
C SER A 637 5.52 50.23 11.24
N ILE A 638 6.17 50.62 10.16
CA ILE A 638 7.62 50.94 10.13
C ILE A 638 7.84 52.33 9.58
N SER A 639 8.70 53.10 10.24
CA SER A 639 9.30 54.32 9.70
C SER A 639 10.73 54.01 9.26
N ASN A 640 10.95 53.78 7.96
CA ASN A 640 12.25 53.36 7.42
C ASN A 640 13.23 54.54 7.28
N PHE A 641 13.97 54.86 8.34
CA PHE A 641 15.06 55.84 8.25
C PHE A 641 16.36 55.19 7.75
N GLN A 642 16.94 55.68 6.65
CA GLN A 642 18.26 55.30 6.16
C GLN A 642 19.23 56.48 6.30
N THR A 643 20.34 56.26 7.01
CA THR A 643 21.37 57.28 7.24
C THR A 643 22.53 57.13 6.28
N TYR A 644 22.90 58.24 5.66
CA TYR A 644 24.06 58.38 4.79
C TYR A 644 25.04 59.35 5.48
N SER A 645 26.34 59.06 5.43
CA SER A 645 27.35 59.87 6.12
C SER A 645 28.57 60.13 5.24
N ASN A 646 29.23 61.24 5.47
CA ASN A 646 30.54 61.57 4.93
C ASN A 646 31.46 62.00 6.08
N SER A 647 32.50 61.21 6.32
CA SER A 647 33.54 61.44 7.33
C SER A 647 34.87 61.93 6.73
N THR A 648 34.89 62.32 5.46
CA THR A 648 36.07 62.89 4.80
C THR A 648 36.32 64.27 5.38
N VAL A 649 37.41 64.40 6.15
CA VAL A 649 37.79 65.67 6.76
C VAL A 649 38.19 66.67 5.68
N GLN A 650 37.56 67.84 5.69
CA GLN A 650 37.87 68.95 4.78
C GLN A 650 38.28 70.18 5.58
N ASN A 651 39.39 70.80 5.17
CA ASN A 651 39.84 72.06 5.76
C ASN A 651 38.92 73.21 5.33
N ILE A 652 38.47 73.99 6.30
CA ILE A 652 37.77 75.26 6.10
C ILE A 652 38.85 76.33 6.26
N ASN A 653 39.37 76.81 5.14
CA ASN A 653 40.34 77.89 5.14
C ASN A 653 39.61 79.24 5.28
N ASP A 654 40.34 80.23 5.78
CA ASP A 654 39.83 81.59 6.01
C ASP A 654 39.18 82.16 4.72
N ASN A 655 37.98 82.71 4.85
CA ASN A 655 37.16 83.27 3.76
C ASN A 655 36.91 82.31 2.58
N THR A 656 36.82 81.00 2.83
CA THR A 656 36.53 80.00 1.79
C THR A 656 35.18 79.30 1.98
N THR A 657 34.70 78.68 0.90
CA THR A 657 33.53 77.80 0.93
C THR A 657 33.92 76.41 0.49
N ILE A 658 33.54 75.41 1.27
CA ILE A 658 33.67 73.99 0.92
C ILE A 658 32.30 73.37 0.69
N ASN A 659 32.26 72.33 -0.16
CA ASN A 659 31.09 71.49 -0.36
C ASN A 659 31.50 70.04 -0.13
N SER A 660 30.82 69.37 0.80
CA SER A 660 31.03 67.97 1.11
C SER A 660 29.84 67.15 0.62
N PRO A 661 29.98 66.28 -0.40
CA PRO A 661 28.88 65.54 -0.98
C PRO A 661 28.55 64.24 -0.24
N ILE A 662 27.28 63.85 -0.27
CA ILE A 662 26.76 62.52 0.03
C ILE A 662 25.87 62.10 -1.15
N THR A 663 26.18 60.98 -1.81
CA THR A 663 25.36 60.45 -2.90
C THR A 663 24.38 59.40 -2.37
N VAL A 664 23.09 59.64 -2.60
CA VAL A 664 22.01 58.70 -2.33
C VAL A 664 21.57 58.08 -3.66
N SER A 665 21.77 56.77 -3.80
CA SER A 665 21.43 56.00 -5.00
C SER A 665 20.46 54.86 -4.70
N GLY A 666 19.70 54.43 -5.71
CA GLY A 666 18.80 53.27 -5.61
C GLY A 666 17.53 53.51 -4.81
N ARG A 667 17.20 54.78 -4.53
CA ARG A 667 16.00 55.18 -3.80
C ARG A 667 15.00 55.81 -4.78
N SER A 668 13.70 55.66 -4.55
CA SER A 668 12.65 56.27 -5.37
C SER A 668 11.79 57.24 -4.54
N GLY A 669 11.21 58.24 -5.20
CA GLY A 669 10.34 59.24 -4.57
C GLY A 669 11.06 60.44 -3.96
N ASN A 670 10.31 61.23 -3.20
CA ASN A 670 10.81 62.42 -2.51
C ASN A 670 11.35 62.07 -1.13
N ALA A 671 12.22 62.93 -0.58
CA ALA A 671 12.69 62.83 0.79
C ALA A 671 11.53 63.02 1.79
N PRO A 672 11.63 62.56 3.05
CA PRO A 672 10.58 62.76 4.06
C PRO A 672 10.51 64.22 4.53
N SER A 673 9.38 64.57 5.14
CA SER A 673 9.20 65.85 5.85
C SER A 673 9.90 65.93 7.21
N ALA A 674 10.55 64.85 7.64
CA ALA A 674 11.26 64.74 8.91
C ALA A 674 12.68 64.15 8.74
N ALA A 675 13.40 64.59 7.71
CA ALA A 675 14.79 64.16 7.51
C ALA A 675 15.70 64.77 8.57
N THR A 676 16.66 64.02 9.11
CA THR A 676 17.57 64.51 10.15
C THR A 676 18.98 64.71 9.60
N VAL A 677 19.55 65.90 9.78
CA VAL A 677 20.94 66.20 9.41
C VAL A 677 21.77 66.42 10.66
N SER A 678 22.92 65.75 10.75
CA SER A 678 23.88 65.92 11.84
C SER A 678 25.22 66.40 11.29
N VAL A 679 25.81 67.40 11.92
CA VAL A 679 27.09 68.00 11.52
C VAL A 679 28.08 67.99 12.68
N ASN A 680 29.36 67.79 12.37
CA ASN A 680 30.48 67.91 13.29
C ASN A 680 31.57 68.75 12.62
N ILE A 681 31.65 70.02 13.01
CA ILE A 681 32.62 70.98 12.49
C ILE A 681 33.43 71.52 13.67
N THR A 682 34.75 71.51 13.54
CA THR A 682 35.65 72.21 14.45
C THR A 682 36.04 73.54 13.85
N HIS A 683 35.82 74.65 14.54
CA HIS A 683 36.20 75.98 14.06
C HIS A 683 36.69 76.84 15.22
N THR A 684 37.63 77.74 14.93
CA THR A 684 38.18 78.68 15.92
C THR A 684 37.20 79.78 16.29
N TYR A 685 36.23 80.09 15.42
CA TYR A 685 35.08 80.94 15.74
C TYR A 685 33.82 80.57 14.95
N GLN A 686 32.77 80.05 15.60
CA GLN A 686 31.54 79.61 14.89
C GLN A 686 30.67 80.76 14.34
N GLY A 687 30.88 81.98 14.82
CA GLY A 687 30.18 83.19 14.36
C GLY A 687 30.52 83.55 12.90
N ASP A 688 31.58 82.97 12.35
CA ASP A 688 31.98 83.18 10.96
C ASP A 688 31.32 82.22 9.99
N LEU A 689 30.84 81.09 10.51
CA LEU A 689 30.34 80.02 9.68
C LEU A 689 28.89 80.22 9.26
N LYS A 690 28.64 80.00 7.97
CA LYS A 690 27.31 79.70 7.43
C LYS A 690 27.30 78.26 6.92
N VAL A 691 26.36 77.47 7.42
CA VAL A 691 26.22 76.05 7.08
C VAL A 691 24.85 75.83 6.49
N ASP A 692 24.80 75.35 5.25
CA ASP A 692 23.56 75.01 4.55
C ASP A 692 23.62 73.56 4.04
N LEU A 693 22.52 72.82 4.17
CA LEU A 693 22.29 71.64 3.36
C LEU A 693 21.84 72.09 1.96
N VAL A 694 22.45 71.53 0.93
CA VAL A 694 22.10 71.73 -0.48
C VAL A 694 21.45 70.45 -0.99
N ALA A 695 20.18 70.56 -1.41
CA ALA A 695 19.43 69.48 -2.03
C ALA A 695 19.95 69.19 -3.47
N PRO A 696 19.59 68.03 -4.07
CA PRO A 696 20.06 67.65 -5.40
C PRO A 696 19.65 68.63 -6.51
N ASP A 697 18.59 69.39 -6.31
CA ASP A 697 18.10 70.44 -7.22
C ASP A 697 18.78 71.81 -6.99
N GLY A 698 19.60 71.93 -5.94
CA GLY A 698 20.27 73.17 -5.54
C GLY A 698 19.57 73.98 -4.44
N THR A 699 18.39 73.55 -3.96
CA THR A 699 17.64 74.21 -2.89
C THR A 699 18.43 74.19 -1.58
N LEU A 700 18.39 75.31 -0.84
CA LEU A 700 19.21 75.54 0.36
C LEU A 700 18.37 75.48 1.63
N TYR A 701 18.83 74.68 2.60
CA TYR A 701 18.25 74.60 3.93
C TYR A 701 19.29 75.02 4.96
N ASN A 702 19.02 76.11 5.66
CA ASN A 702 19.97 76.66 6.62
C ASN A 702 20.08 75.79 7.88
N ILE A 703 21.31 75.45 8.25
CA ILE A 703 21.64 74.68 9.46
C ILE A 703 22.20 75.59 10.55
N HIS A 704 23.08 76.50 10.15
CA HIS A 704 23.69 77.50 11.01
C HIS A 704 23.92 78.79 10.22
N ASN A 705 23.75 79.93 10.88
CA ASN A 705 23.94 81.23 10.25
C ASN A 705 24.64 82.19 11.22
N ARG A 706 25.98 82.28 11.11
CA ARG A 706 26.83 83.36 11.64
C ARG A 706 26.42 83.88 13.01
N THR A 707 26.19 82.95 13.93
CA THR A 707 25.69 83.22 15.29
C THR A 707 26.53 82.45 16.30
N GLY A 708 26.60 82.97 17.53
CA GLY A 708 27.46 82.45 18.59
C GLY A 708 28.72 83.30 18.82
N SER A 709 29.41 83.06 19.93
CA SER A 709 30.64 83.75 20.34
C SER A 709 31.65 82.73 20.90
N GLY A 710 32.90 82.75 20.42
CA GLY A 710 34.00 81.91 20.94
C GLY A 710 34.33 80.68 20.08
N THR A 711 35.21 79.80 20.59
CA THR A 711 35.81 78.63 19.90
C THR A 711 34.94 77.37 19.93
N ASP A 712 33.63 77.53 19.85
CA ASP A 712 32.70 76.41 19.96
C ASP A 712 32.59 75.66 18.63
N ASN A 713 32.76 74.34 18.69
CA ASN A 713 32.55 73.44 17.56
C ASN A 713 31.05 73.34 17.24
N ILE A 714 30.69 73.30 15.95
CA ILE A 714 29.30 73.06 15.54
C ILE A 714 29.08 71.54 15.50
N ILE A 715 28.65 70.98 16.63
CA ILE A 715 28.24 69.58 16.77
C ILE A 715 26.73 69.56 17.07
N LYS A 716 25.90 69.43 16.02
CA LYS A 716 24.45 69.60 16.13
C LYS A 716 23.70 68.68 15.17
N SER A 717 22.52 68.24 15.60
CA SER A 717 21.54 67.55 14.76
C SER A 717 20.28 68.41 14.63
N MET A 718 19.66 68.39 13.45
CA MET A 718 18.40 69.08 13.20
C MET A 718 17.49 68.31 12.26
N THR A 719 16.19 68.52 12.39
CA THR A 719 15.18 67.94 11.49
C THR A 719 14.73 68.98 10.48
N LEU A 720 14.72 68.60 9.20
CA LEU A 720 14.32 69.44 8.07
C LEU A 720 13.14 68.77 7.33
N ASN A 721 12.24 69.61 6.84
CA ASN A 721 11.21 69.17 5.90
C ASN A 721 11.76 69.22 4.48
N LEU A 722 12.05 68.04 3.93
CA LEU A 722 12.61 67.87 2.58
C LEU A 722 11.60 67.22 1.62
N SER A 723 10.30 67.24 1.92
CA SER A 723 9.30 66.52 1.12
C SER A 723 9.09 67.07 -0.30
N SER A 724 9.57 68.27 -0.58
CA SER A 724 9.64 68.84 -1.93
C SER A 724 10.78 68.25 -2.78
N GLU A 725 11.78 67.65 -2.13
CA GLU A 725 13.04 67.28 -2.77
C GLU A 725 13.07 65.82 -3.20
N LEU A 726 13.71 65.55 -4.34
CA LEU A 726 13.98 64.18 -4.77
C LEU A 726 14.96 63.50 -3.80
N LEU A 727 14.61 62.31 -3.34
CA LEU A 727 15.41 61.54 -2.38
C LEU A 727 16.74 61.07 -2.99
N ASN A 728 16.69 60.65 -4.25
CA ASN A 728 17.83 60.10 -4.98
C ASN A 728 18.61 61.21 -5.68
N GLY A 729 19.87 61.39 -5.32
CA GLY A 729 20.70 62.46 -5.84
C GLY A 729 21.92 62.73 -4.95
N THR A 730 22.69 63.75 -5.30
CA THR A 730 23.83 64.19 -4.48
C THR A 730 23.40 65.34 -3.59
N TRP A 731 23.43 65.11 -2.28
CA TRP A 731 23.21 66.10 -1.25
C TRP A 731 24.55 66.68 -0.81
N ASN A 732 24.67 67.99 -0.67
CA ASN A 732 25.92 68.60 -0.21
C ASN A 732 25.72 69.32 1.12
N LEU A 733 26.70 69.21 2.01
CA LEU A 733 26.84 70.17 3.09
C LEU A 733 27.78 71.28 2.62
N ARG A 734 27.24 72.49 2.47
CA ARG A 734 28.02 73.67 2.14
C ARG A 734 28.39 74.41 3.42
N VAL A 735 29.68 74.53 3.66
CA VAL A 735 30.22 75.27 4.80
C VAL A 735 31.02 76.46 4.25
N GLN A 736 30.56 77.66 4.56
CA GLN A 736 31.21 78.90 4.20
C GLN A 736 31.78 79.54 5.47
N ASP A 737 33.07 79.81 5.46
CA ASP A 737 33.66 80.82 6.31
C ASP A 737 33.55 82.18 5.61
N ALA A 738 32.91 83.14 6.27
CA ALA A 738 32.76 84.51 5.79
C ALA A 738 33.21 85.55 6.83
N GLY A 739 33.96 85.13 7.85
CA GLY A 739 34.74 86.02 8.72
C GLY A 739 36.21 85.99 8.31
N ALA A 740 37.03 86.83 8.94
CA ALA A 740 38.47 86.88 8.66
C ALA A 740 39.26 86.50 9.90
N GLY A 741 40.31 85.71 9.72
CA GLY A 741 41.29 85.39 10.76
C GLY A 741 41.09 84.04 11.48
N ASP A 742 39.96 83.37 11.26
CA ASP A 742 39.64 82.07 11.85
C ASP A 742 39.64 80.96 10.77
N THR A 743 39.94 79.74 11.18
CA THR A 743 39.94 78.55 10.32
C THR A 743 39.44 77.32 11.06
N GLY A 744 39.11 76.26 10.32
CA GLY A 744 38.65 75.02 10.93
C GLY A 744 38.59 73.82 9.99
N LYS A 745 37.78 72.83 10.37
CA LYS A 745 37.59 71.56 9.66
C LYS A 745 36.15 71.09 9.76
N LEU A 746 35.58 70.67 8.64
CA LEU A 746 34.43 69.78 8.65
C LEU A 746 34.94 68.37 8.93
N ASN A 747 34.63 67.83 10.11
CA ASN A 747 35.09 66.50 10.52
C ASN A 747 34.20 65.40 9.93
N SER A 748 32.88 65.59 10.00
CA SER A 748 31.91 64.66 9.44
C SER A 748 30.52 65.27 9.38
N TRP A 749 29.65 64.73 8.53
CA TRP A 749 28.22 64.98 8.59
C TRP A 749 27.41 63.78 8.08
N SER A 750 26.13 63.75 8.42
CA SER A 750 25.20 62.71 7.98
C SER A 750 23.80 63.25 7.74
N ILE A 751 23.06 62.58 6.87
CA ILE A 751 21.63 62.82 6.61
C ILE A 751 20.85 61.50 6.68
N SER A 752 19.72 61.52 7.39
CA SER A 752 18.82 60.38 7.57
C SER A 752 17.46 60.68 6.94
N PHE A 753 17.01 59.82 6.01
CA PHE A 753 15.73 59.92 5.31
C PHE A 753 14.79 58.77 5.63
#